data_AF-A0A4R6VN04-F1
#
_entry.id   AF-A0A4R6VN04-F1
#
_cell.length_a   1.000
_cell.length_b   1.000
_cell.length_c   1.000
_cell.angle_alpha   90.00
_cell.angle_beta   90.00
_cell.angle_gamma   90.00
#
_symmetry.space_group_name_H-M   'P 1'
#
loop_
_entity.id
_entity.type
_entity.pdbx_description
1 polymer ?
#
loop_
_entity_poly.entity_id
_entity_poly.type
_entity_poly.pdbx_seq_one_letter_code
_entity_poly.pdbx_strand_id
1 'polypeptide(L)'
;MGAFMVDTIDSALRDNNTLGDPGSGDYKVKKGPLRTVLKRIEASAGIGAVAVATKTELDAITDKADNAPGFVVGDSTASNNGQYTWDDSGSAWVKVRDLPDTATILESVAGTNDVTANVATGVNPAAVSLFVLTPTNTNTGAMTLTIEGETAQDFKTYAGDDFASGAIVAGRAYLVFDTGSEYRALNDDRILPFRGAYAAPTTYSLGDLAENGGSIWYSLQDDNTGNTPSEGAYWTEFLPGVTVADGSVTTAKLADNSVTNAKLTAAHSLALSHTVADRTALKALDTARYNVAFVQGVSGGLFVWDSSDLSTEVTADTEEGVYVAPTADATGASGAWVRVIENAINVKWFGAVGDGVTDDTNAIQAALDTGLNIYIPETENGFLVSTLDLLNNQEIRGAGKWKKGLVGDGTGPVLQIGDGTGSIRSNVISRLKIENTGAECINGDFAPNLTIEGCEIRCSGAHAINLKLCYRLIVQDNYILTSGAYTALRALNNCNGGVFFKNTITGGSAGRAIQIGQSQGVRVDNNIIETSLDGIWIASTSDTGDGNCNGVTLTNNYIEQCSTPFVLSKVYTIFGLTMKSNYVGNAATTTIATRVACVQHGRIKGGSITDNAFYLDSGGSEDLLHVYLPLTSANIVDMEWQRNYVENAATNLTKLGTYASNGGANNDVGANSYYDFGDGELPNKRVFISPALKADVSTGDIEWTEIGEYNWGGEIESVEIIDAVGSLTGCNVALGDSANFQVNVSQVDISTLTFTRGKTDLTVAGNSIDTRASGYNRYKVIAGTGTGSFRIKITYRAN
;
A
#
# COMPACT_ATOMS: atom_id res chain seq x y z
N MET A 1 16.05 -41.02 -76.86
CA MET A 1 15.85 -42.28 -76.11
C MET A 1 16.96 -42.40 -75.08
N GLY A 2 16.64 -42.44 -73.79
CA GLY A 2 17.64 -42.55 -72.72
C GLY A 2 18.37 -43.90 -72.78
N ALA A 3 19.68 -43.87 -72.56
CA ALA A 3 20.57 -45.02 -72.60
C ALA A 3 19.99 -46.24 -71.87
N PHE A 4 19.72 -47.31 -72.62
CA PHE A 4 19.57 -48.64 -72.07
C PHE A 4 20.92 -49.01 -71.45
N MET A 5 21.11 -48.80 -70.14
CA MET A 5 22.21 -49.44 -69.43
C MET A 5 22.02 -50.97 -69.54
N VAL A 6 22.92 -51.59 -70.30
CA VAL A 6 22.90 -53.00 -70.64
C VAL A 6 23.62 -53.79 -69.55
N ASP A 7 22.88 -54.29 -68.57
CA ASP A 7 23.30 -55.52 -67.89
C ASP A 7 23.23 -56.64 -68.95
N THR A 8 24.37 -57.16 -69.40
CA THR A 8 24.43 -58.28 -70.35
C THR A 8 24.19 -59.62 -69.64
N ILE A 9 23.78 -60.67 -70.38
CA ILE A 9 23.70 -62.04 -69.84
C ILE A 9 25.05 -62.45 -69.21
N ASP A 10 26.15 -62.15 -69.89
CA ASP A 10 27.50 -62.52 -69.46
C ASP A 10 27.91 -61.80 -68.15
N SER A 11 27.55 -60.52 -67.99
CA SER A 11 27.75 -59.77 -66.74
C SER A 11 26.94 -60.37 -65.57
N ALA A 12 25.75 -60.90 -65.86
CA ALA A 12 24.86 -61.47 -64.86
C ALA A 12 25.29 -62.89 -64.42
N LEU A 13 25.73 -63.72 -65.36
CA LEU A 13 26.23 -65.09 -65.13
C LEU A 13 27.67 -65.10 -64.59
N ARG A 14 28.45 -64.07 -64.92
CA ARG A 14 29.88 -63.92 -64.57
C ARG A 14 30.78 -64.98 -65.23
N ASP A 15 30.33 -65.51 -66.35
CA ASP A 15 31.11 -66.39 -67.20
C ASP A 15 32.06 -65.53 -68.06
N ASN A 16 33.34 -65.88 -68.13
CA ASN A 16 34.36 -65.31 -69.02
C ASN A 16 34.86 -63.87 -68.76
N ASN A 17 35.47 -63.62 -67.60
CA ASN A 17 36.31 -62.41 -67.46
C ASN A 17 37.66 -62.49 -68.21
N THR A 18 37.95 -63.61 -68.90
CA THR A 18 39.05 -63.73 -69.86
C THR A 18 38.67 -64.69 -70.97
N LEU A 19 38.75 -64.24 -72.22
CA LEU A 19 38.56 -65.09 -73.40
C LEU A 19 39.70 -66.15 -73.42
N GLY A 20 39.37 -67.44 -73.25
CA GLY A 20 40.32 -68.55 -73.48
C GLY A 20 40.76 -69.41 -72.29
N ASP A 21 40.18 -69.27 -71.09
CA ASP A 21 40.48 -70.15 -69.95
C ASP A 21 39.35 -71.19 -69.70
N PRO A 22 39.57 -72.49 -69.95
CA PRO A 22 38.57 -73.53 -69.73
C PRO A 22 38.31 -73.87 -68.24
N GLY A 23 38.93 -73.18 -67.27
CA GLY A 23 38.96 -73.56 -65.85
C GLY A 23 38.26 -72.64 -64.85
N SER A 24 37.58 -71.55 -65.24
CA SER A 24 37.08 -70.57 -64.27
C SER A 24 35.73 -70.96 -63.62
N GLY A 25 35.75 -71.92 -62.70
CA GLY A 25 34.69 -72.09 -61.70
C GLY A 25 34.98 -71.23 -60.46
N ASP A 26 33.96 -70.47 -59.97
CA ASP A 26 33.71 -70.17 -58.53
C ASP A 26 32.95 -68.85 -58.24
N TYR A 27 32.38 -68.16 -59.25
CA TYR A 27 31.57 -66.95 -58.97
C TYR A 27 30.06 -67.23 -58.90
N LYS A 28 29.44 -66.84 -57.77
CA LYS A 28 27.98 -66.87 -57.64
C LYS A 28 27.31 -65.88 -58.61
N VAL A 29 26.35 -66.37 -59.38
CA VAL A 29 25.48 -65.60 -60.30
C VAL A 29 24.81 -64.42 -59.59
N LYS A 30 24.81 -63.24 -60.21
CA LYS A 30 24.11 -62.06 -59.70
C LYS A 30 22.61 -62.16 -60.02
N LYS A 31 21.84 -62.69 -59.07
CA LYS A 31 20.39 -62.96 -59.24
C LYS A 31 19.53 -61.73 -59.57
N GLY A 32 19.95 -60.52 -59.21
CA GLY A 32 19.22 -59.28 -59.51
C GLY A 32 19.29 -58.91 -61.00
N PRO A 33 20.49 -58.62 -61.52
CA PRO A 33 20.74 -58.40 -62.95
C PRO A 33 20.20 -59.52 -63.84
N LEU A 34 20.41 -60.79 -63.48
CA LEU A 34 19.90 -61.90 -64.27
C LEU A 34 18.37 -61.87 -64.41
N ARG A 35 17.65 -61.51 -63.33
CA ARG A 35 16.19 -61.36 -63.38
C ARG A 35 15.76 -60.19 -64.25
N THR A 36 16.50 -59.10 -64.25
CA THR A 36 16.23 -57.95 -65.14
C THR A 36 16.39 -58.33 -66.60
N VAL A 37 17.45 -59.07 -66.93
CA VAL A 37 17.70 -59.56 -68.29
C VAL A 37 16.64 -60.57 -68.72
N LEU A 38 16.30 -61.55 -67.85
CA LEU A 38 15.25 -62.52 -68.13
C LEU A 38 13.87 -61.87 -68.33
N LYS A 39 13.51 -60.86 -67.52
CA LYS A 39 12.26 -60.10 -67.71
C LYS A 39 12.24 -59.31 -69.01
N ARG A 40 13.39 -58.78 -69.46
CA ARG A 40 13.50 -58.12 -70.76
C ARG A 40 13.31 -59.12 -71.89
N ILE A 41 13.93 -60.30 -71.81
CA ILE A 41 13.74 -61.39 -72.79
C ILE A 41 12.27 -61.85 -72.82
N GLU A 42 11.62 -62.01 -71.68
CA GLU A 42 10.19 -62.36 -71.60
C GLU A 42 9.30 -61.27 -72.24
N ALA A 43 9.59 -60.00 -72.01
CA ALA A 43 8.85 -58.89 -72.61
C ALA A 43 9.05 -58.79 -74.14
N SER A 44 10.28 -59.01 -74.63
CA SER A 44 10.59 -59.00 -76.07
C SER A 44 10.04 -60.23 -76.79
N ALA A 45 10.09 -61.41 -76.15
CA ALA A 45 9.55 -62.65 -76.69
C ALA A 45 8.03 -62.58 -76.87
N GLY A 46 7.33 -61.82 -76.03
CA GLY A 46 5.88 -61.62 -76.11
C GLY A 46 5.38 -60.89 -77.38
N ILE A 47 6.26 -60.18 -78.10
CA ILE A 47 5.89 -59.43 -79.32
C ILE A 47 6.75 -59.81 -80.55
N GLY A 48 7.65 -60.78 -80.43
CA GLY A 48 8.47 -61.26 -81.56
C GLY A 48 9.58 -60.31 -82.06
N ALA A 49 9.84 -59.20 -81.35
CA ALA A 49 10.74 -58.13 -81.78
C ALA A 49 12.20 -58.56 -81.96
N VAL A 50 12.90 -57.99 -82.95
CA VAL A 50 14.35 -58.19 -83.17
C VAL A 50 15.06 -56.85 -83.35
N ALA A 51 16.24 -56.71 -82.75
CA ALA A 51 17.15 -55.60 -82.98
C ALA A 51 18.54 -56.15 -83.35
N VAL A 52 19.11 -55.64 -84.44
CA VAL A 52 20.41 -56.06 -84.98
C VAL A 52 21.26 -54.84 -85.35
N ALA A 53 22.55 -55.04 -85.54
CA ALA A 53 23.44 -53.94 -85.89
C ALA A 53 23.30 -53.57 -87.38
N THR A 54 23.22 -54.55 -88.28
CA THR A 54 23.22 -54.31 -89.73
C THR A 54 21.95 -54.82 -90.43
N LYS A 55 21.62 -54.26 -91.61
CA LYS A 55 20.47 -54.72 -92.39
C LYS A 55 20.65 -56.16 -92.87
N THR A 56 21.89 -56.55 -93.18
CA THR A 56 22.25 -57.94 -93.50
C THR A 56 21.90 -58.91 -92.39
N GLU A 57 22.17 -58.55 -91.13
CA GLU A 57 21.80 -59.38 -89.97
C GLU A 57 20.28 -59.47 -89.80
N LEU A 58 19.55 -58.40 -90.13
CA LEU A 58 18.09 -58.41 -90.05
C LEU A 58 17.53 -59.37 -91.11
N ASP A 59 18.02 -59.27 -92.34
CA ASP A 59 17.58 -60.09 -93.47
C ASP A 59 17.90 -61.59 -93.31
N ALA A 60 18.91 -61.94 -92.52
CA ALA A 60 19.20 -63.34 -92.19
C ALA A 60 18.10 -63.98 -91.31
N ILE A 61 17.26 -63.19 -90.66
CA ILE A 61 16.17 -63.67 -89.81
C ILE A 61 14.92 -63.84 -90.66
N THR A 62 14.54 -65.10 -90.91
CA THR A 62 13.50 -65.47 -91.88
C THR A 62 12.25 -66.13 -91.28
N ASP A 63 12.22 -66.35 -89.96
CA ASP A 63 11.12 -67.03 -89.28
C ASP A 63 10.51 -66.13 -88.20
N LYS A 64 9.59 -65.25 -88.62
CA LYS A 64 8.89 -64.31 -87.77
C LYS A 64 7.40 -64.28 -88.08
N ALA A 65 6.62 -63.92 -87.06
CA ALA A 65 5.21 -63.65 -87.24
C ALA A 65 5.03 -62.36 -88.07
N ASP A 66 3.96 -62.32 -88.85
CA ASP A 66 3.56 -61.14 -89.62
C ASP A 66 3.53 -59.91 -88.70
N ASN A 67 4.04 -58.78 -89.19
CA ASN A 67 4.19 -57.53 -88.44
C ASN A 67 5.16 -57.57 -87.24
N ALA A 68 6.02 -58.59 -87.13
CA ALA A 68 7.06 -58.57 -86.11
C ALA A 68 7.95 -57.33 -86.30
N PRO A 69 8.24 -56.55 -85.24
CA PRO A 69 9.04 -55.34 -85.37
C PRO A 69 10.54 -55.66 -85.41
N GLY A 70 11.24 -54.99 -86.30
CA GLY A 70 12.68 -55.10 -86.54
C GLY A 70 13.38 -53.74 -86.38
N PHE A 71 14.61 -53.73 -85.88
CA PHE A 71 15.40 -52.51 -85.77
C PHE A 71 16.82 -52.76 -86.28
N VAL A 72 17.29 -51.90 -87.19
CA VAL A 72 18.70 -51.83 -87.60
C VAL A 72 19.27 -50.53 -87.04
N VAL A 73 20.29 -50.64 -86.18
CA VAL A 73 20.73 -49.51 -85.34
C VAL A 73 22.17 -49.05 -85.58
N GLY A 74 22.93 -49.69 -86.47
CA GLY A 74 24.37 -49.41 -86.63
C GLY A 74 24.98 -49.90 -87.94
N ASP A 75 24.22 -49.95 -89.02
CA ASP A 75 24.71 -50.23 -90.36
C ASP A 75 25.58 -49.07 -90.86
N SER A 76 26.71 -49.40 -91.47
CA SER A 76 27.63 -48.41 -92.05
C SER A 76 27.00 -47.62 -93.20
N THR A 77 25.96 -48.16 -93.83
CA THR A 77 25.15 -47.44 -94.82
C THR A 77 23.99 -46.76 -94.08
N ALA A 78 24.04 -45.45 -93.89
CA ALA A 78 23.06 -44.73 -93.05
C ALA A 78 21.60 -44.95 -93.46
N SER A 79 21.31 -45.07 -94.76
CA SER A 79 19.97 -45.36 -95.28
C SER A 79 19.44 -46.76 -94.91
N ASN A 80 20.26 -47.66 -94.39
CA ASN A 80 19.84 -48.95 -93.85
C ASN A 80 19.40 -48.87 -92.38
N ASN A 81 19.79 -47.85 -91.63
CA ASN A 81 19.41 -47.69 -90.23
C ASN A 81 17.95 -47.26 -90.11
N GLY A 82 17.18 -47.94 -89.27
CA GLY A 82 15.75 -47.63 -89.14
C GLY A 82 14.93 -48.74 -88.50
N GLN A 83 13.62 -48.48 -88.44
CA GLN A 83 12.63 -49.45 -88.01
C GLN A 83 12.12 -50.21 -89.22
N TYR A 84 11.98 -51.52 -89.04
CA TYR A 84 11.54 -52.47 -90.03
C TYR A 84 10.35 -53.26 -89.48
N THR A 85 9.59 -53.86 -90.37
CA THR A 85 8.55 -54.82 -90.03
C THR A 85 8.73 -56.05 -90.90
N TRP A 86 8.49 -57.23 -90.32
CA TRP A 86 8.32 -58.43 -91.11
C TRP A 86 7.01 -58.30 -91.88
N ASP A 87 7.05 -58.44 -93.20
CA ASP A 87 5.91 -58.18 -94.06
C ASP A 87 4.76 -59.18 -93.83
N ASP A 88 3.54 -58.78 -94.19
CA ASP A 88 2.32 -59.60 -94.04
C ASP A 88 2.29 -60.85 -94.94
N SER A 89 3.30 -61.00 -95.80
CA SER A 89 3.48 -62.19 -96.65
C SER A 89 4.41 -63.23 -96.01
N GLY A 90 5.07 -62.88 -94.90
CA GLY A 90 5.96 -63.75 -94.17
C GLY A 90 7.31 -64.01 -94.87
N SER A 91 7.78 -63.11 -95.75
CA SER A 91 8.90 -63.37 -96.66
C SER A 91 10.07 -62.39 -96.59
N ALA A 92 9.90 -61.16 -96.06
CA ALA A 92 10.99 -60.20 -95.98
C ALA A 92 10.79 -59.09 -94.93
N TRP A 93 11.89 -58.44 -94.53
CA TRP A 93 11.88 -57.21 -93.75
C TRP A 93 11.69 -55.98 -94.63
N VAL A 94 10.62 -55.22 -94.36
CA VAL A 94 10.32 -53.95 -95.03
C VAL A 94 10.63 -52.79 -94.10
N LYS A 95 11.35 -51.77 -94.60
CA LYS A 95 11.65 -50.57 -93.82
C LYS A 95 10.38 -49.74 -93.63
N VAL A 96 10.04 -49.46 -92.38
CA VAL A 96 8.88 -48.63 -92.02
C VAL A 96 9.30 -47.16 -91.95
N ARG A 97 10.46 -46.86 -91.38
CA ARG A 97 10.99 -45.49 -91.24
C ARG A 97 12.48 -45.48 -90.86
N ASP A 98 13.13 -44.33 -91.07
CA ASP A 98 14.45 -44.03 -90.51
C ASP A 98 14.40 -43.91 -88.98
N LEU A 99 15.56 -43.98 -88.34
CA LEU A 99 15.68 -43.63 -86.92
C LEU A 99 15.33 -42.13 -86.75
N PRO A 100 14.62 -41.76 -85.67
CA PRO A 100 14.25 -40.38 -85.44
C PRO A 100 15.47 -39.51 -85.08
N ASP A 101 16.12 -38.95 -86.10
CA ASP A 101 17.31 -38.10 -85.99
C ASP A 101 16.99 -36.65 -86.38
N THR A 102 15.99 -36.03 -85.72
CA THR A 102 15.47 -34.70 -86.10
C THR A 102 16.50 -33.58 -85.97
N ALA A 103 17.56 -33.78 -85.18
CA ALA A 103 18.63 -32.81 -85.01
C ALA A 103 20.01 -33.49 -84.86
N THR A 104 21.05 -32.88 -85.42
CA THR A 104 22.45 -33.33 -85.23
C THR A 104 23.41 -32.16 -85.04
N ILE A 105 24.54 -32.44 -84.39
CA ILE A 105 25.70 -31.55 -84.39
C ILE A 105 26.52 -31.86 -85.64
N LEU A 106 27.02 -30.81 -86.29
CA LEU A 106 27.95 -30.94 -87.39
C LEU A 106 29.39 -31.13 -86.87
N GLU A 107 30.03 -32.19 -87.35
CA GLU A 107 31.39 -32.59 -87.02
C GLU A 107 32.35 -32.23 -88.15
N SER A 108 33.65 -32.26 -87.87
CA SER A 108 34.71 -32.00 -88.87
C SER A 108 34.56 -30.67 -89.64
N VAL A 109 34.03 -29.63 -88.98
CA VAL A 109 33.74 -28.32 -89.59
C VAL A 109 35.02 -27.60 -90.02
N ALA A 110 35.13 -27.29 -91.31
CA ALA A 110 36.28 -26.58 -91.90
C ALA A 110 35.83 -25.50 -92.89
N GLY A 111 36.70 -24.54 -93.19
CA GLY A 111 36.42 -23.43 -94.12
C GLY A 111 36.24 -22.07 -93.42
N THR A 112 36.08 -21.00 -94.21
CA THR A 112 35.81 -19.63 -93.71
C THR A 112 34.50 -19.08 -94.25
N ASN A 113 34.36 -18.96 -95.57
CA ASN A 113 33.10 -18.60 -96.21
C ASN A 113 32.48 -19.79 -96.96
N ASP A 114 33.31 -20.68 -97.52
CA ASP A 114 32.86 -21.98 -98.03
C ASP A 114 33.09 -23.05 -96.96
N VAL A 115 32.05 -23.37 -96.20
CA VAL A 115 32.14 -24.26 -95.03
C VAL A 115 31.77 -25.69 -95.42
N THR A 116 32.56 -26.66 -94.97
CA THR A 116 32.29 -28.10 -95.13
C THR A 116 32.16 -28.77 -93.76
N ALA A 117 31.22 -29.69 -93.60
CA ALA A 117 31.01 -30.44 -92.37
C ALA A 117 30.44 -31.85 -92.60
N ASN A 118 30.47 -32.66 -91.55
CA ASN A 118 29.99 -34.04 -91.53
C ASN A 118 28.92 -34.23 -90.43
N VAL A 119 28.17 -35.32 -90.48
CA VAL A 119 27.31 -35.81 -89.39
C VAL A 119 27.95 -37.05 -88.76
N ALA A 120 27.51 -37.41 -87.55
CA ALA A 120 28.00 -38.60 -86.89
C ALA A 120 27.66 -39.88 -87.68
N THR A 121 28.53 -40.90 -87.59
CA THR A 121 28.32 -42.20 -88.25
C THR A 121 26.95 -42.79 -87.92
N GLY A 122 26.20 -43.15 -88.97
CA GLY A 122 24.87 -43.77 -88.86
C GLY A 122 23.70 -42.80 -88.95
N VAL A 123 23.94 -41.48 -88.88
CA VAL A 123 22.94 -40.43 -89.12
C VAL A 123 22.77 -40.21 -90.62
N ASN A 124 21.53 -40.20 -91.10
CA ASN A 124 21.22 -39.82 -92.47
C ASN A 124 21.02 -38.29 -92.54
N PRO A 125 21.92 -37.50 -93.17
CA PRO A 125 21.81 -36.05 -93.20
C PRO A 125 20.52 -35.56 -93.87
N ALA A 126 19.98 -36.31 -94.85
CA ALA A 126 18.72 -35.99 -95.53
C ALA A 126 17.47 -36.11 -94.63
N ALA A 127 17.58 -36.77 -93.47
CA ALA A 127 16.49 -36.91 -92.50
C ALA A 127 16.59 -35.91 -91.33
N VAL A 128 17.68 -35.11 -91.27
CA VAL A 128 17.92 -34.11 -90.23
C VAL A 128 17.31 -32.77 -90.67
N SER A 129 16.47 -32.16 -89.82
CA SER A 129 15.88 -30.85 -90.11
C SER A 129 16.58 -29.69 -89.40
N LEU A 130 17.36 -29.99 -88.36
CA LEU A 130 18.09 -29.02 -87.56
C LEU A 130 19.55 -29.44 -87.37
N PHE A 131 20.46 -28.61 -87.84
CA PHE A 131 21.89 -28.76 -87.63
C PHE A 131 22.39 -27.76 -86.59
N VAL A 132 23.38 -28.17 -85.80
CA VAL A 132 24.14 -27.25 -84.95
C VAL A 132 25.53 -27.09 -85.56
N LEU A 133 25.81 -25.91 -86.11
CA LEU A 133 27.09 -25.55 -86.70
C LEU A 133 27.93 -24.76 -85.70
N THR A 134 29.17 -25.18 -85.46
CA THR A 134 30.17 -24.36 -84.75
C THR A 134 31.33 -24.08 -85.71
N PRO A 135 31.37 -22.89 -86.34
CA PRO A 135 32.38 -22.56 -87.34
C PRO A 135 33.75 -22.39 -86.67
N THR A 136 34.80 -22.82 -87.36
CA THR A 136 36.19 -22.70 -86.87
C THR A 136 36.80 -21.33 -87.17
N ASN A 137 36.26 -20.61 -88.15
CA ASN A 137 36.70 -19.27 -88.55
C ASN A 137 35.51 -18.30 -88.58
N THR A 138 35.79 -17.02 -88.33
CA THR A 138 34.80 -15.94 -88.48
C THR A 138 34.65 -15.60 -89.97
N ASN A 139 33.42 -15.46 -90.45
CA ASN A 139 33.16 -15.16 -91.86
C ASN A 139 33.64 -13.76 -92.27
N THR A 140 33.99 -13.59 -93.54
CA THR A 140 34.38 -12.30 -94.11
C THR A 140 33.39 -11.77 -95.15
N GLY A 141 32.27 -12.48 -95.36
CA GLY A 141 31.18 -12.11 -96.27
C GLY A 141 30.15 -13.23 -96.41
N ALA A 142 29.47 -13.28 -97.57
CA ALA A 142 28.52 -14.32 -97.92
C ALA A 142 29.13 -15.73 -97.78
N MET A 143 28.32 -16.71 -97.38
CA MET A 143 28.79 -18.06 -97.06
C MET A 143 28.02 -19.16 -97.80
N THR A 144 28.67 -20.31 -97.98
CA THR A 144 28.05 -21.58 -98.40
C THR A 144 28.34 -22.67 -97.37
N LEU A 145 27.46 -23.67 -97.27
CA LEU A 145 27.62 -24.84 -96.40
C LEU A 145 27.41 -26.14 -97.20
N THR A 146 28.36 -27.07 -97.06
CA THR A 146 28.32 -28.42 -97.61
C THR A 146 28.34 -29.44 -96.47
N ILE A 147 27.36 -30.34 -96.42
CA ILE A 147 27.25 -31.40 -95.40
C ILE A 147 27.43 -32.76 -96.07
N GLU A 148 28.31 -33.62 -95.55
CA GLU A 148 28.58 -34.99 -96.05
C GLU A 148 28.97 -35.09 -97.54
N GLY A 149 29.59 -34.04 -98.09
CA GLY A 149 30.01 -34.03 -99.50
C GLY A 149 28.88 -33.89 -100.51
N GLU A 150 27.67 -33.53 -100.05
CA GLU A 150 26.53 -33.15 -100.90
C GLU A 150 26.80 -31.86 -101.68
N THR A 151 25.83 -31.44 -102.51
CA THR A 151 25.96 -30.17 -103.24
C THR A 151 25.98 -28.98 -102.28
N ALA A 152 26.97 -28.08 -102.43
CA ALA A 152 27.07 -26.87 -101.63
C ALA A 152 25.80 -26.00 -101.78
N GLN A 153 25.26 -25.53 -100.66
CA GLN A 153 24.12 -24.61 -100.65
C GLN A 153 24.50 -23.28 -99.98
N ASP A 154 23.78 -22.22 -100.33
CA ASP A 154 23.95 -20.92 -99.69
C ASP A 154 23.64 -21.02 -98.18
N PHE A 155 24.45 -20.36 -97.35
CA PHE A 155 24.22 -20.24 -95.91
C PHE A 155 24.03 -18.78 -95.54
N LYS A 156 22.85 -18.45 -95.00
CA LYS A 156 22.36 -17.06 -94.87
C LYS A 156 21.74 -16.77 -93.51
N THR A 157 21.46 -15.49 -93.27
CA THR A 157 20.78 -14.99 -92.07
C THR A 157 19.39 -15.60 -91.87
N TYR A 158 18.78 -15.43 -90.69
CA TYR A 158 17.41 -15.90 -90.46
C TYR A 158 16.40 -15.27 -91.45
N ALA A 159 16.66 -14.04 -91.90
CA ALA A 159 15.84 -13.30 -92.85
C ALA A 159 16.11 -13.69 -94.31
N GLY A 160 17.21 -14.40 -94.56
CA GLY A 160 17.58 -14.91 -95.87
C GLY A 160 18.49 -14.03 -96.71
N ASP A 161 19.11 -13.05 -96.07
CA ASP A 161 20.13 -12.19 -96.66
C ASP A 161 21.52 -12.81 -96.50
N ASP A 162 22.45 -12.43 -97.37
CA ASP A 162 23.85 -12.84 -97.25
C ASP A 162 24.46 -12.26 -95.96
N PHE A 163 25.28 -13.06 -95.28
CA PHE A 163 25.95 -12.60 -94.05
C PHE A 163 26.93 -11.45 -94.32
N ALA A 164 26.87 -10.42 -93.47
CA ALA A 164 27.93 -9.43 -93.38
C ALA A 164 29.21 -10.04 -92.78
N SER A 165 30.36 -9.42 -93.06
CA SER A 165 31.64 -9.81 -92.44
C SER A 165 31.52 -9.75 -90.91
N GLY A 166 31.86 -10.85 -90.23
CA GLY A 166 31.82 -10.95 -88.77
C GLY A 166 30.48 -11.36 -88.15
N ALA A 167 29.43 -11.60 -88.94
CA ALA A 167 28.13 -12.05 -88.44
C ALA A 167 28.17 -13.49 -87.88
N ILE A 168 28.96 -14.36 -88.51
CA ILE A 168 29.23 -15.73 -88.10
C ILE A 168 30.61 -15.77 -87.43
N VAL A 169 30.64 -15.99 -86.11
CA VAL A 169 31.83 -15.86 -85.26
C VAL A 169 32.42 -17.23 -84.93
N ALA A 170 33.74 -17.37 -85.09
CA ALA A 170 34.47 -18.58 -84.73
C ALA A 170 34.14 -19.04 -83.29
N GLY A 171 33.81 -20.33 -83.15
CA GLY A 171 33.51 -20.96 -81.86
C GLY A 171 32.12 -20.71 -81.28
N ARG A 172 31.28 -19.86 -81.90
CA ARG A 172 29.87 -19.69 -81.49
C ARG A 172 29.01 -20.76 -82.16
N ALA A 173 28.12 -21.41 -81.40
CA ALA A 173 27.18 -22.36 -81.95
C ALA A 173 26.00 -21.64 -82.64
N TYR A 174 25.69 -22.06 -83.86
CA TYR A 174 24.57 -21.58 -84.66
C TYR A 174 23.56 -22.70 -84.91
N LEU A 175 22.28 -22.36 -84.76
CA LEU A 175 21.17 -23.24 -85.12
C LEU A 175 20.88 -23.04 -86.60
N VAL A 176 21.11 -24.10 -87.39
CA VAL A 176 21.04 -24.08 -88.84
C VAL A 176 19.87 -24.94 -89.31
N PHE A 177 18.95 -24.35 -90.05
CA PHE A 177 17.83 -25.05 -90.68
C PHE A 177 18.08 -25.23 -92.16
N ASP A 178 17.79 -26.42 -92.68
CA ASP A 178 17.71 -26.69 -94.11
C ASP A 178 16.29 -26.38 -94.61
N THR A 179 16.20 -25.52 -95.62
CA THR A 179 14.93 -25.16 -96.28
C THR A 179 14.63 -26.00 -97.52
N GLY A 180 15.56 -26.87 -97.92
CA GLY A 180 15.56 -27.67 -99.15
C GLY A 180 16.30 -27.00 -100.32
N SER A 181 16.57 -25.70 -100.26
CA SER A 181 17.32 -24.95 -101.27
C SER A 181 18.51 -24.16 -100.72
N GLU A 182 18.56 -23.96 -99.41
CA GLU A 182 19.57 -23.15 -98.70
C GLU A 182 19.50 -23.39 -97.19
N TYR A 183 20.58 -23.06 -96.51
CA TYR A 183 20.69 -23.10 -95.05
C TYR A 183 20.44 -21.71 -94.43
N ARG A 184 19.77 -21.68 -93.28
CA ARG A 184 19.43 -20.46 -92.51
C ARG A 184 19.93 -20.54 -91.08
N ALA A 185 20.69 -19.55 -90.61
CA ALA A 185 21.05 -19.43 -89.19
C ALA A 185 19.94 -18.68 -88.44
N LEU A 186 19.40 -19.25 -87.36
CA LEU A 186 18.29 -18.63 -86.60
C LEU A 186 18.74 -17.67 -85.49
N ASN A 187 20.00 -17.75 -85.06
CA ASN A 187 20.52 -17.02 -83.91
C ASN A 187 21.74 -16.17 -84.28
N ASP A 188 21.71 -15.58 -85.46
CA ASP A 188 22.73 -14.70 -86.03
C ASP A 188 22.73 -13.28 -85.43
N ASP A 189 21.58 -12.75 -84.97
CA ASP A 189 21.51 -11.41 -84.33
C ASP A 189 21.94 -11.37 -82.84
N ARG A 190 22.42 -10.19 -82.38
CA ARG A 190 22.75 -9.89 -80.97
C ARG A 190 21.53 -9.27 -80.25
N ILE A 191 20.97 -9.96 -79.26
CA ILE A 191 19.84 -9.48 -78.46
C ILE A 191 20.35 -8.53 -77.34
N LEU A 192 20.10 -7.22 -77.46
CA LEU A 192 20.40 -6.11 -76.52
C LEU A 192 21.89 -5.78 -76.27
N PRO A 193 22.51 -4.87 -77.05
CA PRO A 193 23.93 -4.53 -76.93
C PRO A 193 24.22 -3.58 -75.75
N PHE A 194 24.45 -4.15 -74.55
CA PHE A 194 24.97 -3.40 -73.41
C PHE A 194 26.46 -3.07 -73.58
N ARG A 195 26.80 -1.78 -73.54
CA ARG A 195 28.14 -1.23 -73.75
C ARG A 195 28.92 -0.94 -72.47
N GLY A 196 28.34 -1.24 -71.30
CA GLY A 196 28.95 -0.96 -69.98
C GLY A 196 28.62 0.43 -69.45
N ALA A 197 29.44 0.94 -68.54
CA ALA A 197 29.31 2.31 -68.03
C ALA A 197 29.59 3.33 -69.15
N TYR A 198 28.82 4.42 -69.17
CA TYR A 198 28.97 5.47 -70.15
C TYR A 198 30.37 6.09 -70.09
N ALA A 199 31.06 6.04 -71.23
CA ALA A 199 32.29 6.78 -71.50
C ALA A 199 32.08 7.73 -72.68
N ALA A 200 32.42 9.01 -72.50
CA ALA A 200 32.31 10.05 -73.52
C ALA A 200 33.01 9.77 -74.86
N PRO A 201 34.21 9.14 -74.92
CA PRO A 201 34.86 8.84 -76.20
C PRO A 201 34.26 7.63 -76.93
N THR A 202 33.33 6.88 -76.31
CA THR A 202 32.66 5.75 -76.96
C THR A 202 31.53 6.25 -77.85
N THR A 203 31.46 5.75 -79.07
CA THR A 203 30.30 5.93 -79.97
C THR A 203 29.27 4.84 -79.70
N TYR A 204 28.05 5.24 -79.35
CA TYR A 204 26.91 4.35 -79.14
C TYR A 204 26.01 4.39 -80.39
N SER A 205 25.64 3.22 -80.90
CA SER A 205 24.67 3.05 -81.99
C SER A 205 23.23 3.14 -81.46
N LEU A 206 22.27 3.32 -82.37
CA LEU A 206 20.85 3.25 -82.04
C LEU A 206 20.57 1.89 -81.36
N GLY A 207 20.00 1.94 -80.16
CA GLY A 207 19.67 0.76 -79.38
C GLY A 207 20.77 0.21 -78.47
N ASP A 208 21.95 0.82 -78.45
CA ASP A 208 22.97 0.52 -77.43
C ASP A 208 22.48 0.94 -76.03
N LEU A 209 22.82 0.11 -75.03
CA LEU A 209 22.53 0.38 -73.62
C LEU A 209 23.81 0.80 -72.88
N ALA A 210 23.75 1.84 -72.03
CA ALA A 210 24.87 2.28 -71.19
C ALA A 210 24.42 2.61 -69.75
N GLU A 211 25.25 2.33 -68.75
CA GLU A 211 25.00 2.74 -67.36
C GLU A 211 25.53 4.15 -67.10
N ASN A 212 24.71 5.01 -66.47
CA ASN A 212 25.15 6.31 -66.00
C ASN A 212 24.33 6.74 -64.78
N GLY A 213 25.00 6.97 -63.65
CA GLY A 213 24.38 7.49 -62.44
C GLY A 213 23.43 6.52 -61.74
N GLY A 214 23.61 5.20 -61.92
CA GLY A 214 22.76 4.17 -61.34
C GLY A 214 21.51 3.82 -62.17
N SER A 215 21.29 4.50 -63.29
CA SER A 215 20.25 4.16 -64.29
C SER A 215 20.88 3.54 -65.53
N ILE A 216 20.10 2.71 -66.24
CA ILE A 216 20.47 2.19 -67.56
C ILE A 216 19.78 3.05 -68.62
N TRP A 217 20.55 3.49 -69.61
CA TRP A 217 20.11 4.40 -70.66
C TRP A 217 20.15 3.72 -72.02
N TYR A 218 19.15 4.01 -72.85
CA TYR A 218 19.01 3.51 -74.22
C TYR A 218 19.35 4.62 -75.22
N SER A 219 20.32 4.37 -76.09
CA SER A 219 20.73 5.33 -77.14
C SER A 219 19.65 5.41 -78.21
N LEU A 220 19.14 6.61 -78.48
CA LEU A 220 18.03 6.86 -79.39
C LEU A 220 18.46 7.14 -80.85
N GLN A 221 19.77 7.16 -81.13
CA GLN A 221 20.31 7.48 -82.45
C GLN A 221 21.64 6.75 -82.68
N ASP A 222 22.00 6.56 -83.95
CA ASP A 222 23.34 6.14 -84.36
C ASP A 222 24.36 7.27 -84.19
N ASP A 223 25.64 6.89 -84.12
CA ASP A 223 26.78 7.80 -83.93
C ASP A 223 26.67 8.72 -82.70
N ASN A 224 26.01 8.25 -81.63
CA ASN A 224 25.89 8.98 -80.37
C ASN A 224 27.23 8.96 -79.61
N THR A 225 28.04 10.00 -79.79
CA THR A 225 29.36 10.15 -79.14
C THR A 225 29.40 11.41 -78.30
N GLY A 226 29.94 11.32 -77.08
CA GLY A 226 30.18 12.48 -76.21
C GLY A 226 28.94 13.10 -75.56
N ASN A 227 27.72 12.62 -75.85
CA ASN A 227 26.50 13.07 -75.20
C ASN A 227 26.26 12.28 -73.91
N THR A 228 26.37 12.92 -72.75
CA THR A 228 26.12 12.27 -71.46
C THR A 228 24.66 11.83 -71.30
N PRO A 229 24.38 10.60 -70.85
CA PRO A 229 23.02 10.10 -70.71
C PRO A 229 22.14 10.95 -69.81
N SER A 230 21.06 11.47 -70.40
CA SER A 230 19.98 12.26 -69.78
C SER A 230 18.77 12.22 -70.71
N GLU A 231 17.55 12.31 -70.17
CA GLU A 231 16.31 12.18 -70.96
C GLU A 231 16.24 13.26 -72.04
N GLY A 232 16.12 12.86 -73.32
CA GLY A 232 16.07 13.80 -74.43
C GLY A 232 16.42 13.21 -75.79
N ALA A 233 17.08 14.01 -76.63
CA ALA A 233 17.28 13.70 -78.05
C ALA A 233 18.20 12.48 -78.32
N TYR A 234 19.13 12.19 -77.41
CA TYR A 234 20.16 11.16 -77.59
C TYR A 234 19.95 9.92 -76.73
N TRP A 235 19.24 10.06 -75.61
CA TRP A 235 19.05 9.01 -74.62
C TRP A 235 17.64 9.04 -74.06
N THR A 236 17.09 7.86 -73.79
CA THR A 236 15.92 7.69 -72.92
C THR A 236 16.26 6.74 -71.78
N GLU A 237 15.67 6.94 -70.62
CA GLU A 237 15.88 6.05 -69.48
C GLU A 237 15.22 4.68 -69.76
N PHE A 238 16.02 3.62 -69.77
CA PHE A 238 15.52 2.25 -69.99
C PHE A 238 15.01 1.61 -68.69
N LEU A 239 15.74 1.83 -67.59
CA LEU A 239 15.38 1.38 -66.25
C LEU A 239 15.74 2.46 -65.22
N PRO A 240 14.77 2.94 -64.41
CA PRO A 240 15.03 3.94 -63.39
C PRO A 240 15.86 3.39 -62.24
N GLY A 241 16.84 4.17 -61.76
CA GLY A 241 17.61 3.85 -60.56
C GLY A 241 16.74 3.87 -59.30
N VAL A 242 16.82 2.82 -58.47
CA VAL A 242 16.14 2.78 -57.17
C VAL A 242 16.80 3.78 -56.22
N THR A 243 16.17 4.94 -56.05
CA THR A 243 16.54 5.89 -54.99
C THR A 243 15.47 5.86 -53.92
N VAL A 244 15.75 5.30 -52.74
CA VAL A 244 14.91 5.51 -51.55
C VAL A 244 15.04 6.97 -51.13
N ALA A 245 13.99 7.75 -51.41
CA ALA A 245 14.04 9.20 -51.59
C ALA A 245 14.35 10.08 -50.35
N ASP A 246 14.57 9.55 -49.15
CA ASP A 246 14.92 10.40 -47.98
C ASP A 246 15.95 9.79 -47.00
N GLY A 247 16.55 8.64 -47.30
CA GLY A 247 17.48 7.98 -46.38
C GLY A 247 16.88 7.54 -45.02
N SER A 248 15.55 7.55 -44.86
CA SER A 248 14.88 7.19 -43.59
C SER A 248 14.98 5.70 -43.25
N VAL A 249 15.25 4.84 -44.23
CA VAL A 249 15.47 3.40 -44.04
C VAL A 249 16.92 3.07 -44.37
N THR A 250 17.74 2.99 -43.32
CA THR A 250 19.13 2.55 -43.41
C THR A 250 19.25 1.07 -43.04
N THR A 251 20.29 0.39 -43.55
CA THR A 251 20.65 -0.99 -43.14
C THR A 251 20.80 -1.13 -41.62
N ALA A 252 21.15 -0.06 -40.90
CA ALA A 252 21.22 -0.03 -39.44
C ALA A 252 19.85 -0.13 -38.73
N LYS A 253 18.75 0.29 -39.38
CA LYS A 253 17.39 0.17 -38.83
C LYS A 253 16.77 -1.21 -39.07
N LEU A 254 17.31 -1.98 -40.01
CA LEU A 254 16.83 -3.31 -40.40
C LEU A 254 17.80 -4.46 -40.04
N ALA A 255 18.89 -4.16 -39.34
CA ALA A 255 19.83 -5.19 -38.92
C ALA A 255 19.17 -6.20 -37.96
N ASP A 256 19.55 -7.48 -38.07
CA ASP A 256 19.25 -8.49 -37.06
C ASP A 256 19.87 -8.02 -35.71
N ASN A 257 19.09 -8.01 -34.63
CA ASN A 257 19.33 -7.28 -33.35
C ASN A 257 19.05 -5.75 -33.34
N SER A 258 18.29 -5.20 -34.29
CA SER A 258 17.89 -3.78 -34.27
C SER A 258 17.02 -3.38 -33.06
N VAL A 259 16.37 -4.35 -32.41
CA VAL A 259 15.89 -4.25 -31.03
C VAL A 259 16.99 -4.74 -30.10
N THR A 260 17.87 -3.84 -29.71
CA THR A 260 18.95 -4.16 -28.76
C THR A 260 18.38 -4.36 -27.36
N ASN A 261 19.11 -5.07 -26.48
CA ASN A 261 18.78 -5.12 -25.05
C ASN A 261 18.58 -3.71 -24.46
N ALA A 262 19.30 -2.69 -24.93
CA ALA A 262 19.10 -1.31 -24.49
C ALA A 262 17.72 -0.74 -24.88
N LYS A 263 17.22 -1.03 -26.09
CA LYS A 263 15.88 -0.64 -26.53
C LYS A 263 14.79 -1.39 -25.78
N LEU A 264 15.02 -2.68 -25.49
CA LEU A 264 14.12 -3.49 -24.68
C LEU A 264 14.11 -3.03 -23.20
N THR A 265 15.27 -2.73 -22.63
CA THR A 265 15.42 -2.15 -21.27
C THR A 265 14.78 -0.77 -21.16
N ALA A 266 14.92 0.09 -22.18
CA ALA A 266 14.27 1.40 -22.19
C ALA A 266 12.73 1.32 -22.31
N ALA A 267 12.20 0.31 -23.02
CA ALA A 267 10.77 0.05 -23.08
C ALA A 267 10.24 -0.62 -21.80
N HIS A 268 11.01 -1.53 -21.19
CA HIS A 268 10.69 -2.12 -19.88
C HIS A 268 10.74 -1.11 -18.74
N SER A 269 11.66 -0.13 -18.76
CA SER A 269 11.74 0.92 -17.73
C SER A 269 10.64 1.99 -17.86
N LEU A 270 9.84 1.95 -18.92
CA LEU A 270 8.64 2.78 -19.10
C LEU A 270 7.37 2.09 -18.56
N ALA A 271 7.41 0.77 -18.38
CA ALA A 271 6.28 -0.04 -17.89
C ALA A 271 6.38 -0.39 -16.39
N LEU A 272 7.52 -0.11 -15.76
CA LEU A 272 7.78 -0.26 -14.32
C LEU A 272 8.09 1.13 -13.74
N SER A 273 7.73 1.37 -12.48
CA SER A 273 8.09 2.61 -11.76
C SER A 273 9.56 2.97 -12.01
N HIS A 274 9.86 4.19 -12.45
CA HIS A 274 11.24 4.59 -12.67
C HIS A 274 11.96 4.70 -11.32
N THR A 275 12.97 3.87 -11.10
CA THR A 275 13.72 3.87 -9.84
C THR A 275 14.75 5.00 -9.85
N VAL A 276 14.67 5.90 -8.87
CA VAL A 276 15.60 7.03 -8.69
C VAL A 276 16.32 6.94 -7.35
N ALA A 277 17.55 7.46 -7.28
CA ALA A 277 18.39 7.33 -6.08
C ALA A 277 17.90 8.15 -4.89
N ASP A 278 17.38 9.35 -5.15
CA ASP A 278 16.97 10.32 -4.14
C ASP A 278 15.88 11.27 -4.69
N ARG A 279 15.40 12.20 -3.85
CA ARG A 279 14.43 13.22 -4.25
C ARG A 279 14.99 14.18 -5.28
N THR A 280 16.29 14.48 -5.27
CA THR A 280 16.91 15.35 -6.29
C THR A 280 16.74 14.74 -7.69
N ALA A 281 16.97 13.44 -7.83
CA ALA A 281 16.74 12.71 -9.08
C ALA A 281 15.25 12.61 -9.43
N LEU A 282 14.35 12.52 -8.45
CA LEU A 282 12.90 12.57 -8.68
C LEU A 282 12.46 13.93 -9.27
N LYS A 283 12.95 15.04 -8.70
CA LYS A 283 12.62 16.41 -9.15
C LYS A 283 13.06 16.68 -10.59
N ALA A 284 14.15 16.04 -11.03
CA ALA A 284 14.68 16.16 -12.38
C ALA A 284 14.03 15.19 -13.40
N LEU A 285 13.11 14.32 -12.95
CA LEU A 285 12.52 13.29 -13.80
C LEU A 285 11.56 13.91 -14.83
N ASP A 286 11.67 13.47 -16.09
CA ASP A 286 10.80 13.93 -17.18
C ASP A 286 9.36 13.41 -16.98
N THR A 287 8.48 14.30 -16.53
CA THR A 287 7.08 14.01 -16.19
C THR A 287 6.20 13.77 -17.43
N ALA A 288 6.66 14.14 -18.64
CA ALA A 288 5.99 13.75 -19.88
C ALA A 288 6.24 12.29 -20.24
N ARG A 289 7.30 11.68 -19.67
CA ARG A 289 7.73 10.31 -19.94
C ARG A 289 7.37 9.34 -18.81
N TYR A 290 7.42 9.79 -17.56
CA TYR A 290 7.16 8.96 -16.38
C TYR A 290 6.07 9.58 -15.51
N ASN A 291 5.09 8.77 -15.12
CA ASN A 291 4.03 9.16 -14.19
C ASN A 291 4.10 8.41 -12.85
N VAL A 292 5.01 7.43 -12.72
CA VAL A 292 5.26 6.68 -11.49
C VAL A 292 6.76 6.49 -11.32
N ALA A 293 7.26 6.78 -10.12
CA ALA A 293 8.67 6.65 -9.77
C ALA A 293 8.83 6.04 -8.37
N PHE A 294 9.90 5.26 -8.17
CA PHE A 294 10.27 4.72 -6.86
C PHE A 294 11.58 5.35 -6.40
N VAL A 295 11.53 6.12 -5.32
CA VAL A 295 12.73 6.69 -4.67
C VAL A 295 13.35 5.63 -3.77
N GLN A 296 14.65 5.42 -3.88
CA GLN A 296 15.40 4.46 -3.06
C GLN A 296 15.72 4.99 -1.64
N GLY A 297 16.16 4.09 -0.75
CA GLY A 297 16.64 4.44 0.58
C GLY A 297 15.56 4.41 1.68
N VAL A 298 15.98 4.74 2.91
CA VAL A 298 15.14 4.65 4.13
C VAL A 298 13.98 5.65 4.15
N SER A 299 14.13 6.78 3.47
CA SER A 299 13.07 7.78 3.25
C SER A 299 12.41 7.62 1.86
N GLY A 300 12.76 6.55 1.14
CA GLY A 300 12.26 6.22 -0.18
C GLY A 300 10.80 5.77 -0.20
N GLY A 301 10.27 5.48 -1.38
CA GLY A 301 8.88 5.08 -1.57
C GLY A 301 8.38 5.33 -2.99
N LEU A 302 7.14 4.92 -3.25
CA LEU A 302 6.48 5.12 -4.53
C LEU A 302 5.86 6.53 -4.60
N PHE A 303 6.08 7.21 -5.72
CA PHE A 303 5.51 8.52 -6.04
C PHE A 303 4.77 8.44 -7.38
N VAL A 304 3.66 9.16 -7.46
CA VAL A 304 2.84 9.31 -8.67
C VAL A 304 2.83 10.78 -9.04
N TRP A 305 3.03 11.07 -10.32
CA TRP A 305 2.94 12.43 -10.82
C TRP A 305 1.48 12.89 -10.84
N ASP A 306 1.19 14.00 -10.16
CA ASP A 306 -0.08 14.71 -10.27
C ASP A 306 0.16 16.07 -10.94
N SER A 307 -0.56 16.31 -12.05
CA SER A 307 -0.44 17.53 -12.85
C SER A 307 -1.34 18.68 -12.37
N SER A 308 -2.13 18.50 -11.31
CA SER A 308 -2.93 19.60 -10.75
C SER A 308 -2.04 20.64 -10.04
N ASP A 309 -2.57 21.85 -9.88
CA ASP A 309 -1.92 22.86 -9.02
C ASP A 309 -1.91 22.38 -7.56
N LEU A 310 -0.72 22.06 -7.05
CA LEU A 310 -0.45 21.59 -5.69
C LEU A 310 0.39 22.61 -4.91
N SER A 311 0.30 23.90 -5.24
CA SER A 311 1.10 24.94 -4.59
C SER A 311 0.86 25.05 -3.09
N THR A 312 -0.35 24.75 -2.61
CA THR A 312 -0.66 24.80 -1.16
C THR A 312 0.04 23.66 -0.42
N GLU A 313 -0.05 22.45 -0.97
CA GLU A 313 0.51 21.23 -0.43
C GLU A 313 2.04 21.26 -0.44
N VAL A 314 2.64 21.72 -1.55
CA VAL A 314 4.10 21.92 -1.67
C VAL A 314 4.61 22.98 -0.70
N THR A 315 3.84 24.05 -0.47
CA THR A 315 4.22 25.08 0.51
C THR A 315 4.16 24.56 1.95
N ALA A 316 3.21 23.68 2.26
CA ALA A 316 3.06 23.07 3.58
C ALA A 316 4.13 21.99 3.86
N ASP A 317 4.55 21.25 2.83
CA ASP A 317 5.54 20.18 2.94
C ASP A 317 6.97 20.69 2.64
N THR A 318 7.52 21.47 3.57
CA THR A 318 8.83 22.14 3.40
C THR A 318 10.02 21.19 3.28
N GLU A 319 9.88 19.94 3.73
CA GLU A 319 10.92 18.90 3.66
C GLU A 319 10.71 17.90 2.52
N GLU A 320 9.67 18.14 1.69
CA GLU A 320 9.32 17.37 0.50
C GLU A 320 9.15 15.87 0.83
N GLY A 321 8.50 15.58 1.96
CA GLY A 321 8.27 14.23 2.45
C GLY A 321 7.23 13.48 1.62
N VAL A 322 6.16 14.17 1.22
CA VAL A 322 4.97 13.68 0.49
C VAL A 322 4.83 14.34 -0.88
N TYR A 323 4.97 15.67 -0.95
CA TYR A 323 4.80 16.47 -2.16
C TYR A 323 6.15 16.99 -2.63
N VAL A 324 6.62 16.50 -3.78
CA VAL A 324 7.94 16.85 -4.32
C VAL A 324 7.76 17.56 -5.66
N ALA A 325 7.87 18.89 -5.66
CA ALA A 325 7.73 19.71 -6.87
C ALA A 325 8.90 19.48 -7.85
N PRO A 326 8.68 19.44 -9.18
CA PRO A 326 9.75 19.23 -10.15
C PRO A 326 10.72 20.43 -10.18
N THR A 327 11.97 20.20 -10.59
CA THR A 327 12.97 21.29 -10.71
C THR A 327 12.53 22.39 -11.68
N ALA A 328 11.72 22.04 -12.68
CA ALA A 328 11.20 22.99 -13.67
C ALA A 328 10.17 23.98 -13.09
N ASP A 329 9.50 23.60 -11.99
CA ASP A 329 8.53 24.45 -11.30
C ASP A 329 8.47 24.06 -9.81
N ALA A 330 9.34 24.69 -9.01
CA ALA A 330 9.44 24.44 -7.58
C ALA A 330 8.22 24.92 -6.77
N THR A 331 7.27 25.64 -7.40
CA THR A 331 6.08 26.14 -6.70
C THR A 331 4.97 25.10 -6.60
N GLY A 332 5.04 24.00 -7.38
CA GLY A 332 3.98 23.01 -7.47
C GLY A 332 2.78 23.42 -8.34
N ALA A 333 2.80 24.62 -8.95
CA ALA A 333 1.70 25.11 -9.77
C ALA A 333 1.47 24.27 -11.04
N SER A 334 2.56 23.69 -11.58
CA SER A 334 2.52 22.78 -12.74
C SER A 334 2.38 21.30 -12.37
N GLY A 335 2.12 20.97 -11.09
CA GLY A 335 2.09 19.62 -10.57
C GLY A 335 3.24 19.27 -9.63
N ALA A 336 3.10 18.15 -8.93
CA ALA A 336 4.12 17.59 -8.05
C ALA A 336 4.12 16.06 -8.08
N TRP A 337 5.25 15.47 -7.70
CA TRP A 337 5.31 14.05 -7.38
C TRP A 337 4.69 13.83 -6.01
N VAL A 338 3.59 13.09 -5.96
CA VAL A 338 2.83 12.79 -4.74
C VAL A 338 3.17 11.39 -4.26
N ARG A 339 3.64 11.26 -3.02
CA ARG A 339 3.92 9.96 -2.41
C ARG A 339 2.63 9.15 -2.26
N VAL A 340 2.69 7.87 -2.59
CA VAL A 340 1.60 6.93 -2.31
C VAL A 340 1.57 6.60 -0.82
N ILE A 341 0.46 6.96 -0.16
CA ILE A 341 0.25 6.78 1.28
C ILE A 341 -0.84 5.71 1.48
N GLU A 342 -0.57 4.71 2.30
CA GLU A 342 -1.58 3.68 2.63
C GLU A 342 -2.46 4.07 3.81
N ASN A 343 -1.89 4.63 4.88
CA ASN A 343 -2.62 4.91 6.12
C ASN A 343 -2.24 6.26 6.74
N ALA A 344 -0.96 6.42 7.14
CA ALA A 344 -0.43 7.61 7.79
C ALA A 344 0.97 7.91 7.26
N ILE A 345 1.39 9.17 7.33
CA ILE A 345 2.70 9.59 6.83
C ILE A 345 3.77 9.34 7.89
N ASN A 346 4.90 8.78 7.47
CA ASN A 346 6.01 8.48 8.37
C ASN A 346 6.95 9.69 8.46
N VAL A 347 7.25 10.15 9.67
CA VAL A 347 8.15 11.30 9.87
C VAL A 347 9.55 11.12 9.29
N LYS A 348 10.02 9.87 9.12
CA LYS A 348 11.30 9.59 8.45
C LYS A 348 11.30 9.97 6.97
N TRP A 349 10.14 10.14 6.34
CA TRP A 349 10.06 10.63 4.96
C TRP A 349 10.48 12.10 4.85
N PHE A 350 10.34 12.86 5.94
CA PHE A 350 10.68 14.28 6.06
C PHE A 350 12.10 14.50 6.60
N GLY A 351 12.89 13.43 6.75
CA GLY A 351 14.29 13.53 7.18
C GLY A 351 14.53 13.37 8.69
N ALA A 352 13.49 13.10 9.49
CA ALA A 352 13.66 12.81 10.91
C ALA A 352 14.56 11.58 11.13
N VAL A 353 15.60 11.74 11.95
CA VAL A 353 16.66 10.76 12.21
C VAL A 353 16.26 9.82 13.35
N GLY A 354 15.85 10.39 14.49
CA GLY A 354 15.43 9.63 15.67
C GLY A 354 16.56 8.93 16.40
N ASP A 355 17.74 9.57 16.48
CA ASP A 355 18.92 9.10 17.20
C ASP A 355 19.02 9.64 18.64
N GLY A 356 18.04 10.45 19.07
CA GLY A 356 17.98 11.11 20.38
C GLY A 356 18.97 12.27 20.58
N VAL A 357 19.64 12.71 19.51
CA VAL A 357 20.66 13.78 19.55
C VAL A 357 20.41 14.82 18.47
N THR A 358 20.08 14.39 17.26
CA THR A 358 19.68 15.26 16.15
C THR A 358 18.34 15.89 16.46
N ASP A 359 18.25 17.21 16.33
CA ASP A 359 16.98 17.93 16.47
C ASP A 359 16.08 17.62 15.25
N ASP A 360 15.03 16.84 15.52
CA ASP A 360 14.06 16.36 14.54
C ASP A 360 12.85 17.31 14.41
N THR A 361 12.85 18.46 15.10
CA THR A 361 11.69 19.37 15.17
C THR A 361 11.22 19.79 13.79
N ASN A 362 12.10 20.33 12.94
CA ASN A 362 11.71 20.84 11.63
C ASN A 362 11.13 19.74 10.73
N ALA A 363 11.74 18.55 10.74
CA ALA A 363 11.28 17.42 9.95
C ALA A 363 9.89 16.93 10.38
N ILE A 364 9.65 16.86 11.70
CA ILE A 364 8.36 16.41 12.23
C ILE A 364 7.30 17.51 12.09
N GLN A 365 7.66 18.78 12.24
CA GLN A 365 6.75 19.90 12.02
C GLN A 365 6.33 19.99 10.56
N ALA A 366 7.25 19.83 9.60
CA ALA A 366 6.90 19.76 8.17
C ALA A 366 5.90 18.63 7.87
N ALA A 367 6.01 17.49 8.58
CA ALA A 367 5.02 16.42 8.48
C ALA A 367 3.65 16.85 9.04
N LEU A 368 3.62 17.48 10.21
CA LEU A 368 2.39 18.00 10.82
C LEU A 368 1.71 19.08 9.95
N ASP A 369 2.49 19.95 9.32
CA ASP A 369 2.01 21.06 8.52
C ASP A 369 1.27 20.60 7.25
N THR A 370 1.50 19.36 6.78
CA THR A 370 0.70 18.75 5.71
C THR A 370 -0.78 18.59 6.06
N GLY A 371 -1.15 18.66 7.34
CA GLY A 371 -2.52 18.41 7.83
C GLY A 371 -2.95 16.95 7.77
N LEU A 372 -2.05 16.02 7.42
CA LEU A 372 -2.33 14.58 7.34
C LEU A 372 -2.09 13.88 8.69
N ASN A 373 -2.52 12.62 8.79
CA ASN A 373 -2.27 11.77 9.96
C ASN A 373 -0.82 11.29 9.99
N ILE A 374 -0.20 11.39 11.16
CA ILE A 374 1.23 11.16 11.38
C ILE A 374 1.49 9.79 12.04
N TYR A 375 2.53 9.11 11.57
CA TYR A 375 3.08 7.92 12.20
C TYR A 375 4.49 8.19 12.72
N ILE A 376 4.68 8.02 14.04
CA ILE A 376 5.99 8.05 14.71
C ILE A 376 6.48 6.61 14.89
N PRO A 377 7.48 6.15 14.10
CA PRO A 377 8.02 4.81 14.23
C PRO A 377 8.84 4.66 15.52
N GLU A 378 9.09 3.42 15.95
CA GLU A 378 10.05 3.16 17.03
C GLU A 378 11.48 3.46 16.57
N THR A 379 12.28 4.07 17.44
CA THR A 379 13.74 4.15 17.30
C THR A 379 14.43 3.70 18.58
N GLU A 380 15.77 3.60 18.57
CA GLU A 380 16.52 3.19 19.76
C GLU A 380 16.48 4.27 20.85
N ASN A 381 16.60 5.54 20.47
CA ASN A 381 16.78 6.66 21.38
C ASN A 381 15.63 7.69 21.37
N GLY A 382 14.67 7.57 20.44
CA GLY A 382 13.60 8.54 20.22
C GLY A 382 13.99 9.70 19.29
N PHE A 383 12.99 10.49 18.90
CA PHE A 383 13.16 11.73 18.13
C PHE A 383 13.29 12.90 19.09
N LEU A 384 14.44 13.57 19.09
CA LEU A 384 14.65 14.75 19.92
C LEU A 384 13.94 15.93 19.27
N VAL A 385 13.02 16.56 20.00
CA VAL A 385 12.22 17.67 19.49
C VAL A 385 12.09 18.75 20.55
N SER A 386 11.92 19.98 20.09
CA SER A 386 11.38 21.07 20.91
C SER A 386 9.85 20.99 20.91
N THR A 387 9.15 22.09 20.67
CA THR A 387 7.68 22.10 20.58
C THR A 387 7.20 21.78 19.17
N LEU A 388 6.23 20.87 19.08
CA LEU A 388 5.50 20.53 17.86
C LEU A 388 4.06 21.04 17.97
N ASP A 389 3.63 21.83 16.99
CA ASP A 389 2.31 22.42 16.92
C ASP A 389 1.39 21.56 16.04
N LEU A 390 0.24 21.15 16.59
CA LEU A 390 -0.77 20.37 15.86
C LEU A 390 -1.77 21.28 15.14
N LEU A 391 -2.23 20.84 13.98
CA LEU A 391 -3.38 21.39 13.27
C LEU A 391 -4.68 20.70 13.71
N ASN A 392 -5.79 21.07 13.08
CA ASN A 392 -7.10 20.45 13.33
C ASN A 392 -7.20 19.08 12.64
N ASN A 393 -7.94 18.15 13.26
CA ASN A 393 -8.32 16.85 12.70
C ASN A 393 -7.14 15.92 12.37
N GLN A 394 -6.09 15.93 13.19
CA GLN A 394 -4.93 15.06 13.02
C GLN A 394 -4.88 13.92 14.04
N GLU A 395 -4.50 12.74 13.57
CA GLU A 395 -4.01 11.66 14.43
C GLU A 395 -2.48 11.64 14.43
N ILE A 396 -1.87 11.63 15.61
CA ILE A 396 -0.46 11.27 15.81
C ILE A 396 -0.43 9.89 16.45
N ARG A 397 0.01 8.89 15.69
CA ARG A 397 0.08 7.50 16.11
C ARG A 397 1.52 7.03 16.27
N GLY A 398 1.87 6.52 17.45
CA GLY A 398 3.15 5.86 17.69
C GLY A 398 3.16 4.36 17.37
N ALA A 399 4.34 3.76 17.38
CA ALA A 399 4.51 2.30 17.24
C ALA A 399 3.92 1.50 18.42
N GLY A 400 3.80 2.11 19.60
CA GLY A 400 3.23 1.54 20.82
C GLY A 400 3.72 2.30 22.07
N LYS A 401 2.93 2.31 23.16
CA LYS A 401 3.32 3.04 24.39
C LYS A 401 4.69 2.72 24.96
N TRP A 402 5.19 1.49 24.80
CA TRP A 402 6.50 1.09 25.33
C TRP A 402 7.64 1.27 24.32
N LYS A 403 7.36 1.81 23.13
CA LYS A 403 8.33 2.00 22.06
C LYS A 403 8.79 3.45 22.04
N LYS A 404 10.10 3.68 22.06
CA LYS A 404 10.69 5.03 22.08
C LYS A 404 10.18 5.84 20.89
N GLY A 405 9.53 6.97 21.21
CA GLY A 405 8.85 7.86 20.29
C GLY A 405 9.47 9.26 20.37
N LEU A 406 8.75 10.22 20.96
CA LEU A 406 9.21 11.61 21.09
C LEU A 406 9.95 11.85 22.41
N VAL A 407 11.04 12.61 22.33
CA VAL A 407 11.84 13.07 23.47
C VAL A 407 11.96 14.58 23.39
N GLY A 408 11.40 15.29 24.36
CA GLY A 408 11.48 16.74 24.46
C GLY A 408 12.86 17.24 24.87
N ASP A 409 13.23 18.41 24.37
CA ASP A 409 14.45 19.14 24.72
C ASP A 409 14.38 19.81 26.12
N GLY A 410 13.19 19.83 26.73
CA GLY A 410 12.95 20.41 28.05
C GLY A 410 12.64 21.91 28.08
N THR A 411 12.62 22.59 26.93
CA THR A 411 12.42 24.06 26.87
C THR A 411 10.95 24.46 26.77
N GLY A 412 10.12 23.59 26.22
CA GLY A 412 8.68 23.79 26.05
C GLY A 412 7.91 22.46 26.00
N PRO A 413 6.58 22.52 25.86
CA PRO A 413 5.76 21.32 25.72
C PRO A 413 6.15 20.56 24.44
N VAL A 414 6.22 19.23 24.50
CA VAL A 414 6.55 18.42 23.30
C VAL A 414 5.45 18.55 22.26
N LEU A 415 4.20 18.33 22.66
CA LEU A 415 3.02 18.52 21.81
C LEU A 415 2.19 19.71 22.31
N GLN A 416 2.06 20.73 21.48
CA GLN A 416 1.23 21.90 21.71
C GLN A 416 -0.03 21.82 20.85
N ILE A 417 -1.19 21.96 21.49
CA ILE A 417 -2.50 21.82 20.84
C ILE A 417 -3.34 23.05 21.18
N GLY A 418 -3.31 24.03 20.28
CA GLY A 418 -3.94 25.33 20.46
C GLY A 418 -3.17 26.23 21.43
N ASP A 419 -3.46 27.53 21.41
CA ASP A 419 -2.74 28.57 22.17
C ASP A 419 -3.67 29.37 23.10
N GLY A 420 -4.91 28.90 23.27
CA GLY A 420 -5.95 29.58 24.04
C GLY A 420 -6.66 30.74 23.29
N THR A 421 -6.20 31.13 22.10
CA THR A 421 -6.83 32.21 21.28
C THR A 421 -7.72 31.65 20.17
N GLY A 422 -7.35 30.49 19.62
CA GLY A 422 -8.12 29.76 18.60
C GLY A 422 -8.26 28.28 18.94
N SER A 423 -9.42 27.68 18.62
CA SER A 423 -9.62 26.26 18.92
C SER A 423 -8.85 25.36 17.94
N ILE A 424 -8.04 24.44 18.46
CA ILE A 424 -7.44 23.34 17.70
C ILE A 424 -8.13 22.03 18.10
N ARG A 425 -8.88 21.40 17.19
CA ARG A 425 -9.90 20.43 17.55
C ARG A 425 -9.76 19.09 16.86
N SER A 426 -10.41 18.09 17.46
CA SER A 426 -10.60 16.74 16.90
C SER A 426 -9.27 15.99 16.66
N ASN A 427 -8.31 16.19 17.54
CA ASN A 427 -7.01 15.53 17.46
C ASN A 427 -6.97 14.26 18.30
N VAL A 428 -6.18 13.30 17.84
CA VAL A 428 -5.96 12.01 18.51
C VAL A 428 -4.46 11.79 18.69
N ILE A 429 -4.03 11.52 19.91
CA ILE A 429 -2.67 11.10 20.22
C ILE A 429 -2.76 9.65 20.69
N SER A 430 -2.28 8.71 19.89
CA SER A 430 -2.49 7.28 20.11
C SER A 430 -1.17 6.50 20.13
N ARG A 431 -1.06 5.52 21.03
CA ARG A 431 0.04 4.51 21.01
C ARG A 431 1.46 5.10 21.02
N LEU A 432 1.66 6.28 21.59
CA LEU A 432 2.92 7.01 21.54
C LEU A 432 3.61 7.03 22.90
N LYS A 433 4.94 6.93 22.88
CA LYS A 433 5.77 7.29 24.04
C LYS A 433 6.25 8.73 23.89
N ILE A 434 6.02 9.54 24.92
CA ILE A 434 6.46 10.92 25.00
C ILE A 434 7.20 11.11 26.31
N GLU A 435 8.42 11.62 26.23
CA GLU A 435 9.26 11.90 27.39
C GLU A 435 9.69 13.37 27.36
N ASN A 436 9.65 14.08 28.49
CA ASN A 436 10.17 15.45 28.58
C ASN A 436 10.73 15.75 29.97
N THR A 437 11.72 16.64 30.06
CA THR A 437 12.33 17.06 31.33
C THR A 437 12.44 18.57 31.39
N GLY A 438 11.71 19.22 32.29
CA GLY A 438 11.68 20.68 32.46
C GLY A 438 10.42 21.35 31.92
N ALA A 439 9.65 20.69 31.07
CA ALA A 439 8.40 21.16 30.50
C ALA A 439 7.41 20.01 30.22
N GLU A 440 6.17 20.34 29.85
CA GLU A 440 5.09 19.36 29.66
C GLU A 440 5.36 18.37 28.52
N CYS A 441 4.78 17.17 28.57
CA CYS A 441 4.76 16.31 27.39
C CYS A 441 3.64 16.72 26.44
N ILE A 442 2.46 17.01 26.98
CA ILE A 442 1.30 17.45 26.19
C ILE A 442 0.69 18.67 26.85
N ASN A 443 0.54 19.74 26.09
CA ASN A 443 -0.19 20.93 26.50
C ASN A 443 -1.31 21.22 25.50
N GLY A 444 -2.55 21.20 26.00
CA GLY A 444 -3.74 21.56 25.24
C GLY A 444 -4.33 22.85 25.80
N ASP A 445 -4.44 23.88 24.98
CA ASP A 445 -5.07 25.15 25.34
C ASP A 445 -6.13 25.52 24.31
N PHE A 446 -7.39 25.39 24.72
CA PHE A 446 -8.56 25.42 23.85
C PHE A 446 -8.56 24.30 22.79
N ALA A 447 -8.33 23.05 23.23
CA ALA A 447 -8.30 21.87 22.38
C ALA A 447 -9.53 20.94 22.53
N PRO A 448 -10.69 21.26 21.92
CA PRO A 448 -11.88 20.44 22.07
C PRO A 448 -11.82 19.15 21.22
N ASN A 449 -12.49 18.10 21.70
CA ASN A 449 -12.50 16.75 21.10
C ASN A 449 -11.11 16.10 21.03
N LEU A 450 -10.23 16.41 21.99
CA LEU A 450 -8.91 15.78 22.08
C LEU A 450 -9.03 14.39 22.73
N THR A 451 -8.46 13.39 22.06
CA THR A 451 -8.30 12.03 22.58
C THR A 451 -6.82 11.72 22.79
N ILE A 452 -6.46 11.25 23.98
CA ILE A 452 -5.12 10.75 24.32
C ILE A 452 -5.27 9.31 24.76
N GLU A 453 -4.79 8.35 23.97
CA GLU A 453 -5.06 6.94 24.20
C GLU A 453 -3.88 5.99 24.04
N GLY A 454 -3.75 5.06 24.98
CA GLY A 454 -2.77 3.98 24.87
C GLY A 454 -1.33 4.46 24.78
N CYS A 455 -1.00 5.61 25.37
CA CYS A 455 0.31 6.26 25.36
C CYS A 455 1.11 5.98 26.65
N GLU A 456 2.43 6.19 26.60
CA GLU A 456 3.28 6.36 27.78
C GLU A 456 3.77 7.80 27.80
N ILE A 457 3.50 8.52 28.88
CA ILE A 457 3.78 9.95 29.01
C ILE A 457 4.60 10.13 30.28
N ARG A 458 5.89 10.43 30.14
CA ARG A 458 6.80 10.62 31.27
C ARG A 458 7.37 12.02 31.26
N CYS A 459 7.01 12.77 32.28
CA CYS A 459 7.57 14.09 32.52
C CYS A 459 8.43 14.08 33.79
N SER A 460 9.41 14.97 33.86
CA SER A 460 10.02 15.37 35.12
C SER A 460 10.18 16.88 35.15
N GLY A 461 9.94 17.51 36.29
CA GLY A 461 10.10 18.96 36.40
C GLY A 461 8.95 19.81 35.84
N ALA A 462 7.84 19.21 35.37
CA ALA A 462 6.62 19.89 34.93
C ALA A 462 5.38 18.97 35.00
N HIS A 463 4.21 19.45 34.55
CA HIS A 463 3.02 18.59 34.42
C HIS A 463 3.18 17.61 33.25
N ALA A 464 2.74 16.36 33.36
CA ALA A 464 2.88 15.44 32.21
C ALA A 464 1.88 15.82 31.09
N ILE A 465 0.62 16.02 31.47
CA ILE A 465 -0.45 16.50 30.61
C ILE A 465 -1.09 17.74 31.27
N ASN A 466 -1.16 18.84 30.54
CA ASN A 466 -1.77 20.09 30.98
C ASN A 466 -2.87 20.54 30.00
N LEU A 467 -4.12 20.58 30.45
CA LEU A 467 -5.28 20.87 29.62
C LEU A 467 -6.03 22.08 30.17
N LYS A 468 -6.38 23.02 29.29
CA LYS A 468 -7.16 24.23 29.60
C LYS A 468 -8.17 24.48 28.49
N LEU A 469 -9.42 24.80 28.85
CA LEU A 469 -10.50 25.08 27.87
C LEU A 469 -10.72 23.92 26.85
N CYS A 470 -10.38 22.70 27.25
CA CYS A 470 -10.46 21.53 26.39
C CYS A 470 -11.78 20.79 26.65
N TYR A 471 -12.74 20.92 25.74
CA TYR A 471 -14.08 20.32 25.88
C TYR A 471 -14.16 18.93 25.25
N ARG A 472 -14.96 18.01 25.82
CA ARG A 472 -15.21 16.65 25.32
C ARG A 472 -13.90 15.85 25.15
N LEU A 473 -13.14 15.78 26.24
CA LEU A 473 -11.84 15.13 26.31
C LEU A 473 -11.98 13.64 26.62
N ILE A 474 -11.09 12.85 26.02
CA ILE A 474 -10.89 11.45 26.39
C ILE A 474 -9.42 11.23 26.69
N VAL A 475 -9.09 10.76 27.90
CA VAL A 475 -7.75 10.29 28.27
C VAL A 475 -7.89 8.87 28.78
N GLN A 476 -7.45 7.89 27.97
CA GLN A 476 -7.74 6.48 28.22
C GLN A 476 -6.56 5.52 28.03
N ASP A 477 -6.49 4.46 28.83
CA ASP A 477 -5.53 3.36 28.67
C ASP A 477 -4.04 3.78 28.65
N ASN A 478 -3.71 4.94 29.21
CA ASN A 478 -2.36 5.52 29.22
C ASN A 478 -1.55 5.11 30.47
N TYR A 479 -0.22 5.20 30.35
CA TYR A 479 0.69 5.22 31.49
C TYR A 479 1.23 6.66 31.65
N ILE A 480 0.85 7.35 32.72
CA ILE A 480 1.13 8.78 32.90
C ILE A 480 1.94 8.97 34.18
N LEU A 481 3.13 9.55 34.05
CA LEU A 481 4.05 9.75 35.17
C LEU A 481 4.60 11.17 35.14
N THR A 482 4.63 11.80 36.31
CA THR A 482 5.51 12.95 36.56
C THR A 482 6.28 12.79 37.87
N SER A 483 7.32 13.61 38.07
CA SER A 483 8.07 13.70 39.31
C SER A 483 8.27 15.15 39.75
N GLY A 484 8.43 15.37 41.06
CA GLY A 484 8.45 16.69 41.68
C GLY A 484 7.06 17.15 42.12
N ALA A 485 6.92 18.43 42.46
CA ALA A 485 5.67 19.02 42.96
C ALA A 485 4.68 19.38 41.83
N TYR A 486 4.49 18.46 40.88
CA TYR A 486 3.69 18.65 39.68
C TYR A 486 2.50 17.69 39.63
N THR A 487 1.78 17.69 38.51
CA THR A 487 0.59 16.85 38.33
C THR A 487 0.72 16.03 37.06
N ALA A 488 0.46 14.73 37.14
CA ALA A 488 0.55 13.85 35.98
C ALA A 488 -0.54 14.21 34.95
N LEU A 489 -1.78 14.41 35.38
CA LEU A 489 -2.89 14.83 34.55
C LEU A 489 -3.60 16.04 35.13
N ARG A 490 -3.49 17.19 34.48
CA ARG A 490 -4.11 18.45 34.91
C ARG A 490 -5.14 18.93 33.89
N ALA A 491 -6.37 19.17 34.33
CA ALA A 491 -7.47 19.66 33.51
C ALA A 491 -8.16 20.86 34.20
N LEU A 492 -7.93 22.07 33.69
CA LEU A 492 -8.40 23.32 34.29
C LEU A 492 -9.29 24.12 33.33
N ASN A 493 -9.95 25.16 33.86
CA ASN A 493 -10.65 26.19 33.11
C ASN A 493 -11.62 25.63 32.05
N ASN A 494 -12.74 25.09 32.50
CA ASN A 494 -13.81 24.51 31.70
C ASN A 494 -13.39 23.30 30.84
N CYS A 495 -12.66 22.33 31.40
CA CYS A 495 -12.42 21.04 30.73
C CYS A 495 -13.67 20.14 30.77
N ASN A 496 -14.76 20.61 30.15
CA ASN A 496 -16.09 20.02 30.26
C ASN A 496 -16.21 18.71 29.49
N GLY A 497 -16.98 17.75 30.02
CA GLY A 497 -17.17 16.45 29.40
C GLY A 497 -15.90 15.60 29.39
N GLY A 498 -14.96 15.85 30.31
CA GLY A 498 -13.72 15.11 30.42
C GLY A 498 -13.94 13.70 30.96
N VAL A 499 -13.44 12.70 30.23
CA VAL A 499 -13.46 11.29 30.64
C VAL A 499 -12.03 10.79 30.78
N PHE A 500 -11.65 10.49 32.02
CA PHE A 500 -10.32 10.01 32.38
C PHE A 500 -10.45 8.58 32.89
N PHE A 501 -10.13 7.58 32.05
CA PHE A 501 -10.43 6.19 32.41
C PHE A 501 -9.39 5.15 32.05
N LYS A 502 -9.25 4.11 32.88
CA LYS A 502 -8.28 3.00 32.68
C LYS A 502 -6.82 3.43 32.53
N ASN A 503 -6.45 4.58 33.08
CA ASN A 503 -5.04 5.01 33.07
C ASN A 503 -4.31 4.43 34.29
N THR A 504 -3.00 4.20 34.13
CA THR A 504 -2.06 4.04 35.24
C THR A 504 -1.35 5.37 35.44
N ILE A 505 -1.48 5.97 36.63
CA ILE A 505 -1.06 7.34 36.88
C ILE A 505 -0.21 7.41 38.15
N THR A 506 0.89 8.16 38.08
CA THR A 506 1.66 8.54 39.28
C THR A 506 2.10 10.00 39.21
N GLY A 507 1.82 10.75 40.27
CA GLY A 507 2.32 12.11 40.47
C GLY A 507 3.71 12.16 41.10
N GLY A 508 4.28 11.02 41.48
CA GLY A 508 5.49 10.95 42.29
C GLY A 508 5.28 11.40 43.73
N SER A 509 6.31 11.27 44.57
CA SER A 509 6.19 11.43 46.02
C SER A 509 5.90 12.85 46.53
N ALA A 510 5.99 13.86 45.66
CA ALA A 510 5.70 15.25 45.98
C ALA A 510 4.55 15.85 45.15
N GLY A 511 4.01 15.08 44.19
CA GLY A 511 3.07 15.58 43.19
C GLY A 511 1.70 14.91 43.27
N ARG A 512 0.84 15.27 42.32
CA ARG A 512 -0.55 14.83 42.23
C ARG A 512 -0.77 13.91 41.05
N ALA A 513 -1.64 12.91 41.19
CA ALA A 513 -2.01 12.08 40.06
C ALA A 513 -2.94 12.85 39.10
N ILE A 514 -4.09 13.34 39.61
CA ILE A 514 -5.09 14.03 38.80
C ILE A 514 -5.48 15.34 39.49
N GLN A 515 -5.46 16.44 38.75
CA GLN A 515 -6.03 17.72 39.18
C GLN A 515 -7.10 18.18 38.20
N ILE A 516 -8.31 18.44 38.71
CA ILE A 516 -9.43 18.97 37.94
C ILE A 516 -9.89 20.29 38.57
N GLY A 517 -9.84 21.35 37.78
CA GLY A 517 -10.38 22.67 38.11
C GLY A 517 -11.79 22.84 37.55
N GLN A 518 -12.25 24.10 37.46
CA GLN A 518 -13.59 24.46 36.96
C GLN A 518 -14.00 23.61 35.75
N SER A 519 -14.97 22.71 35.89
CA SER A 519 -15.38 21.79 34.81
C SER A 519 -16.81 21.29 34.99
N GLN A 520 -17.45 20.81 33.93
CA GLN A 520 -18.79 20.23 33.99
C GLN A 520 -18.84 18.84 33.35
N GLY A 521 -19.54 17.88 33.97
CA GLY A 521 -19.72 16.52 33.46
C GLY A 521 -18.41 15.74 33.39
N VAL A 522 -17.66 15.69 34.49
CA VAL A 522 -16.35 15.02 34.54
C VAL A 522 -16.48 13.62 35.10
N ARG A 523 -15.81 12.65 34.48
CA ARG A 523 -15.74 11.25 34.93
C ARG A 523 -14.28 10.80 35.08
N VAL A 524 -13.93 10.33 36.27
CA VAL A 524 -12.65 9.66 36.59
C VAL A 524 -12.97 8.22 36.99
N ASP A 525 -12.70 7.28 36.10
CA ASP A 525 -13.20 5.90 36.24
C ASP A 525 -12.15 4.83 35.97
N ASN A 526 -12.11 3.77 36.79
CA ASN A 526 -11.24 2.61 36.55
C ASN A 526 -9.73 2.94 36.42
N ASN A 527 -9.25 4.02 37.03
CA ASN A 527 -7.81 4.33 37.00
C ASN A 527 -7.05 3.60 38.11
N ILE A 528 -5.78 3.31 37.85
CA ILE A 528 -4.80 2.84 38.83
C ILE A 528 -3.92 4.03 39.17
N ILE A 529 -3.94 4.49 40.41
CA ILE A 529 -3.12 5.59 40.90
C ILE A 529 -2.15 5.06 41.94
N GLU A 530 -0.86 5.25 41.69
CA GLU A 530 0.21 4.78 42.56
C GLU A 530 1.19 5.91 42.88
N THR A 531 1.75 5.89 44.09
CA THR A 531 2.87 6.74 44.53
C THR A 531 2.65 8.21 44.20
N SER A 532 1.68 8.83 44.88
CA SER A 532 1.37 10.25 44.69
C SER A 532 1.22 10.92 46.05
N LEU A 533 1.71 12.15 46.23
CA LEU A 533 1.37 12.92 47.44
C LEU A 533 -0.15 13.03 47.55
N ASP A 534 -0.78 13.46 46.46
CA ASP A 534 -2.23 13.53 46.34
C ASP A 534 -2.75 12.71 45.15
N GLY A 535 -3.88 12.04 45.34
CA GLY A 535 -4.48 11.21 44.29
C GLY A 535 -5.32 12.07 43.33
N ILE A 536 -6.63 12.07 43.56
CA ILE A 536 -7.62 12.81 42.77
C ILE A 536 -7.95 14.11 43.50
N TRP A 537 -7.59 15.24 42.90
CA TRP A 537 -7.73 16.58 43.46
C TRP A 537 -8.69 17.43 42.61
N ILE A 538 -9.86 17.79 43.15
CA ILE A 538 -10.92 18.46 42.39
C ILE A 538 -11.42 19.69 43.14
N ALA A 539 -11.53 20.84 42.46
CA ALA A 539 -12.11 22.08 43.02
C ALA A 539 -11.45 22.51 44.35
N SER A 540 -10.13 22.35 44.47
CA SER A 540 -9.45 22.31 45.78
C SER A 540 -8.14 23.10 45.85
N THR A 541 -7.69 23.73 44.76
CA THR A 541 -6.59 24.72 44.78
C THR A 541 -7.14 26.13 44.58
N SER A 542 -6.26 27.13 44.72
CA SER A 542 -6.54 28.52 44.32
C SER A 542 -5.85 28.88 43.01
N ASP A 543 -5.50 27.87 42.20
CA ASP A 543 -4.78 28.10 40.96
C ASP A 543 -5.67 28.82 39.93
N THR A 544 -5.04 29.59 39.05
CA THR A 544 -5.73 30.19 37.90
C THR A 544 -6.37 29.09 37.05
N GLY A 545 -7.69 29.13 36.89
CA GLY A 545 -8.47 28.13 36.16
C GLY A 545 -9.07 27.01 37.04
N ASP A 546 -8.81 27.01 38.34
CA ASP A 546 -9.63 26.26 39.29
C ASP A 546 -10.98 26.99 39.51
N GLY A 547 -11.99 26.29 39.99
CA GLY A 547 -13.33 26.82 40.19
C GLY A 547 -14.37 25.74 40.47
N ASN A 548 -15.64 26.13 40.41
CA ASN A 548 -16.74 25.21 40.69
C ASN A 548 -16.81 24.09 39.65
N CYS A 549 -17.05 22.86 40.12
CA CYS A 549 -17.24 21.70 39.27
C CYS A 549 -18.69 21.18 39.36
N ASN A 550 -19.31 20.87 38.22
CA ASN A 550 -20.70 20.39 38.18
C ASN A 550 -20.76 18.97 37.60
N GLY A 551 -21.38 18.02 38.29
CA GLY A 551 -21.50 16.63 37.83
C GLY A 551 -20.15 15.93 37.75
N VAL A 552 -19.61 15.56 38.92
CA VAL A 552 -18.34 14.84 39.06
C VAL A 552 -18.62 13.39 39.43
N THR A 553 -18.09 12.44 38.64
CA THR A 553 -18.20 10.99 38.89
C THR A 553 -16.82 10.39 39.11
N LEU A 554 -16.61 9.74 40.26
CA LEU A 554 -15.38 9.06 40.65
C LEU A 554 -15.69 7.59 40.95
N THR A 555 -15.38 6.68 40.03
CA THR A 555 -15.79 5.28 40.17
C THR A 555 -14.68 4.28 39.91
N ASN A 556 -14.69 3.15 40.63
CA ASN A 556 -13.81 2.01 40.36
C ASN A 556 -12.30 2.31 40.33
N ASN A 557 -11.85 3.42 40.92
CA ASN A 557 -10.43 3.76 40.93
C ASN A 557 -9.71 2.97 42.02
N TYR A 558 -8.52 2.47 41.71
CA TYR A 558 -7.58 1.86 42.64
C TYR A 558 -6.53 2.91 43.01
N ILE A 559 -6.36 3.23 44.29
CA ILE A 559 -5.38 4.22 44.74
C ILE A 559 -4.53 3.63 45.87
N GLU A 560 -3.21 3.64 45.71
CA GLU A 560 -2.25 3.11 46.68
C GLU A 560 -0.99 4.00 46.77
N GLN A 561 -0.27 3.94 47.90
CA GLN A 561 0.87 4.82 48.22
C GLN A 561 0.48 6.29 48.07
N CYS A 562 -0.60 6.71 48.70
CA CYS A 562 -1.06 8.08 48.57
C CYS A 562 -1.29 8.73 49.94
N SER A 563 -0.74 9.94 50.14
CA SER A 563 -0.90 10.66 51.40
C SER A 563 -2.35 11.11 51.58
N THR A 564 -2.95 11.59 50.49
CA THR A 564 -4.35 11.98 50.42
C THR A 564 -4.99 11.52 49.09
N PRO A 565 -5.56 10.30 49.04
CA PRO A 565 -6.18 9.72 47.84
C PRO A 565 -7.24 10.60 47.17
N PHE A 566 -8.12 11.23 47.95
CA PHE A 566 -9.18 12.10 47.43
C PHE A 566 -9.15 13.46 48.12
N VAL A 567 -9.05 14.54 47.35
CA VAL A 567 -9.13 15.93 47.82
C VAL A 567 -10.19 16.67 47.03
N LEU A 568 -11.35 16.89 47.64
CA LEU A 568 -12.56 17.31 46.95
C LEU A 568 -13.08 18.64 47.51
N SER A 569 -13.31 19.64 46.66
CA SER A 569 -14.06 20.83 47.03
C SER A 569 -13.51 21.67 48.21
N LYS A 570 -12.20 21.67 48.47
CA LYS A 570 -11.58 22.44 49.57
C LYS A 570 -11.72 23.95 49.35
N VAL A 571 -11.56 24.40 48.09
CA VAL A 571 -11.48 25.84 47.72
C VAL A 571 -12.62 26.30 46.81
N TYR A 572 -13.27 25.39 46.10
CA TYR A 572 -14.45 25.68 45.30
C TYR A 572 -15.52 24.63 45.52
N THR A 573 -16.70 24.83 44.94
CA THR A 573 -17.88 23.98 45.17
C THR A 573 -17.94 22.87 44.14
N ILE A 574 -18.25 21.64 44.57
CA ILE A 574 -18.70 20.58 43.68
C ILE A 574 -20.23 20.50 43.77
N PHE A 575 -20.93 20.65 42.64
CA PHE A 575 -22.37 20.47 42.53
C PHE A 575 -22.66 19.11 41.88
N GLY A 576 -23.21 18.15 42.61
CA GLY A 576 -23.41 16.79 42.10
C GLY A 576 -22.11 15.98 42.11
N LEU A 577 -21.79 15.33 43.24
CA LEU A 577 -20.72 14.32 43.34
C LEU A 577 -21.29 12.90 43.34
N THR A 578 -20.68 11.99 42.61
CA THR A 578 -20.90 10.54 42.76
C THR A 578 -19.54 9.86 42.91
N MET A 579 -19.22 9.39 44.12
CA MET A 579 -17.99 8.66 44.40
C MET A 579 -18.32 7.25 44.88
N LYS A 580 -18.06 6.24 44.06
CA LYS A 580 -18.52 4.87 44.32
C LYS A 580 -17.56 3.77 43.87
N SER A 581 -17.48 2.70 44.66
CA SER A 581 -16.73 1.49 44.31
C SER A 581 -15.24 1.72 44.06
N ASN A 582 -14.68 2.78 44.64
CA ASN A 582 -13.24 3.00 44.65
C ASN A 582 -12.58 2.14 45.74
N TYR A 583 -11.32 1.80 45.53
CA TYR A 583 -10.48 1.07 46.46
C TYR A 583 -9.26 1.92 46.81
N VAL A 584 -9.04 2.15 48.10
CA VAL A 584 -7.82 2.76 48.63
C VAL A 584 -7.05 1.69 49.41
N GLY A 585 -5.82 1.43 48.99
CA GLY A 585 -4.92 0.45 49.62
C GLY A 585 -3.72 1.11 50.26
N ASN A 586 -3.79 1.50 51.52
CA ASN A 586 -2.68 2.12 52.25
C ASN A 586 -2.09 1.19 53.35
N ALA A 587 -2.68 0.05 53.68
CA ALA A 587 -2.33 -0.79 54.84
C ALA A 587 -0.85 -1.08 55.25
N ALA A 588 0.18 -1.03 54.37
CA ALA A 588 1.53 -1.53 54.72
C ALA A 588 2.73 -0.89 53.98
N THR A 589 2.70 0.40 53.65
CA THR A 589 3.58 0.92 52.58
C THR A 589 4.64 1.95 52.97
N THR A 590 5.73 2.04 52.19
CA THR A 590 6.97 2.77 52.58
C THR A 590 7.34 3.98 51.71
N THR A 591 6.77 4.14 50.50
CA THR A 591 7.20 5.23 49.59
C THR A 591 6.63 6.58 50.01
N ILE A 592 5.36 6.62 50.42
CA ILE A 592 4.72 7.79 51.03
C ILE A 592 4.48 7.51 52.50
N ALA A 593 5.47 7.85 53.32
CA ALA A 593 5.51 7.49 54.74
C ALA A 593 4.57 8.33 55.62
N THR A 594 4.20 9.54 55.19
CA THR A 594 3.26 10.39 55.93
C THR A 594 1.93 10.42 55.20
N ARG A 595 0.89 9.92 55.85
CA ARG A 595 -0.48 9.93 55.34
C ARG A 595 -1.33 10.84 56.20
N VAL A 596 -2.29 11.49 55.56
CA VAL A 596 -3.10 12.53 56.19
C VAL A 596 -4.52 12.03 56.33
N ALA A 597 -5.23 11.82 55.22
CA ALA A 597 -6.56 11.24 55.24
C ALA A 597 -6.89 10.53 53.93
N CYS A 598 -7.66 9.44 53.99
CA CYS A 598 -8.17 8.76 52.80
C CYS A 598 -9.02 9.70 51.93
N VAL A 599 -9.92 10.47 52.57
CA VAL A 599 -10.76 11.45 51.90
C VAL A 599 -10.65 12.79 52.62
N GLN A 600 -10.45 13.85 51.86
CA GLN A 600 -10.73 15.22 52.29
C GLN A 600 -11.84 15.78 51.42
N HIS A 601 -12.89 16.30 52.04
CA HIS A 601 -13.85 17.08 51.28
C HIS A 601 -14.29 18.37 51.95
N GLY A 602 -14.69 19.35 51.14
CA GLY A 602 -15.29 20.61 51.57
C GLY A 602 -16.68 20.79 50.98
N ARG A 603 -16.85 21.88 50.23
CA ARG A 603 -18.12 22.48 49.79
C ARG A 603 -18.86 21.68 48.71
N ILE A 604 -19.37 20.50 49.06
CA ILE A 604 -20.15 19.69 48.13
C ILE A 604 -21.64 19.94 48.32
N LYS A 605 -22.36 20.19 47.22
CA LYS A 605 -23.82 20.38 47.18
C LYS A 605 -24.46 19.30 46.34
N GLY A 606 -25.19 18.40 46.99
CA GLY A 606 -25.76 17.20 46.39
C GLY A 606 -24.66 16.23 45.99
N GLY A 607 -24.48 15.15 46.74
CA GLY A 607 -23.53 14.13 46.34
C GLY A 607 -23.47 12.94 47.26
N SER A 608 -22.78 11.89 46.80
CA SER A 608 -22.64 10.65 47.56
C SER A 608 -21.22 10.10 47.52
N ILE A 609 -20.79 9.54 48.64
CA ILE A 609 -19.57 8.75 48.80
C ILE A 609 -20.01 7.40 49.36
N THR A 610 -20.17 6.40 48.49
CA THR A 610 -20.84 5.14 48.84
C THR A 610 -20.19 3.91 48.25
N ASP A 611 -20.29 2.78 48.94
CA ASP A 611 -19.82 1.48 48.44
C ASP A 611 -18.33 1.48 48.05
N ASN A 612 -17.50 2.31 48.72
CA ASN A 612 -16.04 2.31 48.56
C ASN A 612 -15.36 1.42 49.61
N ALA A 613 -14.11 1.04 49.36
CA ALA A 613 -13.28 0.31 50.32
C ALA A 613 -12.03 1.12 50.68
N PHE A 614 -11.87 1.45 51.95
CA PHE A 614 -10.76 2.22 52.49
C PHE A 614 -9.92 1.36 53.44
N TYR A 615 -8.72 0.97 53.00
CA TYR A 615 -7.75 0.26 53.82
C TYR A 615 -6.69 1.25 54.31
N LEU A 616 -6.87 1.74 55.54
CA LEU A 616 -6.01 2.78 56.12
C LEU A 616 -4.67 2.19 56.56
N ASP A 617 -3.71 3.09 56.82
CA ASP A 617 -2.43 2.77 57.44
C ASP A 617 -2.58 1.97 58.74
N SER A 618 -1.87 0.85 58.84
CA SER A 618 -1.86 0.05 60.07
C SER A 618 -1.13 0.73 61.24
N GLY A 619 -0.35 1.79 60.98
CA GLY A 619 0.36 2.58 61.98
C GLY A 619 -0.51 3.59 62.75
N GLY A 620 -1.76 3.79 62.34
CA GLY A 620 -2.74 4.65 63.04
C GLY A 620 -2.51 6.16 62.93
N SER A 621 -1.73 6.58 61.93
CA SER A 621 -1.46 8.00 61.65
C SER A 621 -2.35 8.61 60.55
N GLU A 622 -3.14 7.79 59.87
CA GLU A 622 -4.01 8.18 58.76
C GLU A 622 -5.46 8.29 59.23
N ASP A 623 -6.10 9.43 58.96
CA ASP A 623 -7.53 9.60 59.22
C ASP A 623 -8.37 9.02 58.07
N LEU A 624 -9.61 8.61 58.36
CA LEU A 624 -10.53 8.21 57.30
C LEU A 624 -10.98 9.43 56.49
N LEU A 625 -11.44 10.46 57.21
CA LEU A 625 -12.13 11.60 56.61
C LEU A 625 -11.73 12.91 57.27
N HIS A 626 -11.29 13.87 56.47
CA HIS A 626 -11.27 15.28 56.84
C HIS A 626 -12.41 16.03 56.17
N VAL A 627 -13.16 16.78 56.97
CA VAL A 627 -14.16 17.71 56.44
C VAL A 627 -13.70 19.14 56.64
N TYR A 628 -13.54 19.85 55.52
CA TYR A 628 -13.04 21.21 55.46
C TYR A 628 -14.19 22.21 55.49
N LEU A 629 -14.22 23.08 56.49
CA LEU A 629 -15.21 24.13 56.73
C LEU A 629 -14.58 25.52 56.52
N PRO A 630 -14.44 25.97 55.26
CA PRO A 630 -13.76 27.24 54.95
C PRO A 630 -14.65 28.48 55.11
N LEU A 631 -15.97 28.32 55.25
CA LEU A 631 -16.96 29.42 55.28
C LEU A 631 -17.95 29.25 56.44
N THR A 632 -18.61 30.35 56.85
CA THR A 632 -19.62 30.37 57.94
C THR A 632 -20.85 29.52 57.62
N SER A 633 -21.37 29.62 56.39
CA SER A 633 -22.30 28.63 55.83
C SER A 633 -21.42 27.54 55.23
N ALA A 634 -21.31 26.38 55.88
CA ALA A 634 -20.38 25.32 55.47
C ALA A 634 -20.46 24.97 53.98
N ASN A 635 -21.61 25.23 53.33
CA ASN A 635 -21.87 24.94 51.92
C ASN A 635 -21.67 23.45 51.58
N ILE A 636 -21.83 22.60 52.59
CA ILE A 636 -21.91 21.15 52.49
C ILE A 636 -23.37 20.79 52.75
N VAL A 637 -24.07 20.38 51.70
CA VAL A 637 -25.53 20.21 51.71
C VAL A 637 -25.86 18.99 50.86
N ASP A 638 -26.80 18.16 51.31
CA ASP A 638 -27.26 16.94 50.63
C ASP A 638 -26.11 15.98 50.32
N MET A 639 -25.15 15.86 51.25
CA MET A 639 -24.07 14.89 51.16
C MET A 639 -24.45 13.59 51.83
N GLU A 640 -24.18 12.47 51.16
CA GLU A 640 -24.49 11.13 51.64
C GLU A 640 -23.22 10.26 51.68
N TRP A 641 -22.72 9.97 52.88
CA TRP A 641 -21.64 9.02 53.10
C TRP A 641 -22.23 7.77 53.75
N GLN A 642 -22.19 6.62 53.08
CA GLN A 642 -22.79 5.39 53.61
C GLN A 642 -22.24 4.14 52.92
N ARG A 643 -22.38 2.98 53.58
CA ARG A 643 -21.99 1.67 53.03
C ARG A 643 -20.54 1.62 52.53
N ASN A 644 -19.64 2.40 53.12
CA ASN A 644 -18.21 2.31 52.83
C ASN A 644 -17.58 1.28 53.76
N TYR A 645 -16.79 0.38 53.21
CA TYR A 645 -15.98 -0.54 53.98
C TYR A 645 -14.70 0.16 54.44
N VAL A 646 -14.39 0.06 55.74
CA VAL A 646 -13.20 0.67 56.34
C VAL A 646 -12.45 -0.39 57.13
N GLU A 647 -11.16 -0.54 56.86
CA GLU A 647 -10.29 -1.53 57.52
C GLU A 647 -8.98 -0.89 57.99
N ASN A 648 -8.50 -1.35 59.15
CA ASN A 648 -7.30 -0.91 59.87
C ASN A 648 -7.40 0.48 60.55
N ALA A 649 -6.89 0.55 61.78
CA ALA A 649 -6.73 1.72 62.64
C ALA A 649 -7.99 2.57 62.94
N ALA A 650 -7.84 3.56 63.84
CA ALA A 650 -8.92 4.39 64.34
C ALA A 650 -9.62 5.14 63.19
N THR A 651 -10.94 4.96 63.06
CA THR A 651 -11.80 5.69 62.13
C THR A 651 -11.93 7.14 62.57
N ASN A 652 -10.84 7.89 62.47
CA ASN A 652 -10.79 9.29 62.82
C ASN A 652 -11.49 10.09 61.75
N LEU A 653 -12.36 10.97 62.23
CA LEU A 653 -12.97 12.02 61.45
C LEU A 653 -12.49 13.35 62.04
N THR A 654 -11.93 14.21 61.20
CA THR A 654 -11.36 15.49 61.64
C THR A 654 -12.01 16.65 60.91
N LYS A 655 -12.48 17.64 61.68
CA LYS A 655 -12.99 18.91 61.15
C LYS A 655 -11.85 19.90 61.01
N LEU A 656 -11.69 20.49 59.84
CA LEU A 656 -10.61 21.43 59.52
C LEU A 656 -11.17 22.72 58.91
N GLY A 657 -10.33 23.76 58.82
CA GLY A 657 -10.70 25.05 58.23
C GLY A 657 -11.11 26.11 59.26
N THR A 658 -11.27 27.35 58.78
CA THR A 658 -11.51 28.55 59.62
C THR A 658 -12.74 28.42 60.51
N TYR A 659 -13.76 27.66 60.09
CA TYR A 659 -15.02 27.50 60.81
C TYR A 659 -15.23 26.11 61.42
N ALA A 660 -14.17 25.30 61.56
CA ALA A 660 -14.23 23.96 62.16
C ALA A 660 -14.86 23.94 63.56
N SER A 661 -14.60 24.97 64.36
CA SER A 661 -15.14 25.11 65.73
C SER A 661 -16.43 25.92 65.81
N ASN A 662 -16.99 26.36 64.67
CA ASN A 662 -18.22 27.15 64.64
C ASN A 662 -19.44 26.22 64.76
N GLY A 663 -20.18 26.34 65.86
CA GLY A 663 -21.37 25.52 66.11
C GLY A 663 -22.46 25.67 65.05
N GLY A 664 -22.64 26.87 64.47
CA GLY A 664 -23.60 27.11 63.39
C GLY A 664 -23.22 26.38 62.11
N ALA A 665 -21.96 26.48 61.68
CA ALA A 665 -21.46 25.78 60.50
C ALA A 665 -21.55 24.25 60.67
N ASN A 666 -21.23 23.74 61.86
CA ASN A 666 -21.36 22.31 62.17
C ASN A 666 -22.81 21.84 62.10
N ASN A 667 -23.72 22.58 62.74
CA ASN A 667 -25.15 22.30 62.71
C ASN A 667 -25.72 22.34 61.28
N ASP A 668 -25.25 23.27 60.43
CA ASP A 668 -25.66 23.33 59.03
C ASP A 668 -25.25 22.06 58.26
N VAL A 669 -24.04 21.52 58.49
CA VAL A 669 -23.65 20.26 57.84
C VAL A 669 -24.45 19.09 58.41
N GLY A 670 -24.58 19.00 59.74
CA GLY A 670 -25.34 17.95 60.40
C GLY A 670 -26.83 17.98 60.06
N ALA A 671 -27.44 19.13 59.78
CA ALA A 671 -28.85 19.22 59.41
C ALA A 671 -29.13 18.76 57.96
N ASN A 672 -28.15 18.93 57.07
CA ASN A 672 -28.33 18.79 55.63
C ASN A 672 -27.57 17.60 55.01
N SER A 673 -26.70 16.93 55.76
CA SER A 673 -25.86 15.83 55.24
C SER A 673 -25.97 14.59 56.14
N TYR A 674 -25.66 13.43 55.59
CA TYR A 674 -25.70 12.13 56.26
C TYR A 674 -24.32 11.47 56.19
N TYR A 675 -23.79 11.09 57.36
CA TYR A 675 -22.53 10.35 57.46
C TYR A 675 -22.73 9.07 58.29
N ASP A 676 -22.65 7.93 57.61
CA ASP A 676 -22.73 6.59 58.18
C ASP A 676 -21.38 5.87 58.09
N PHE A 677 -20.75 5.65 59.24
CA PHE A 677 -19.43 5.05 59.38
C PHE A 677 -19.44 3.58 59.81
N GLY A 678 -20.60 2.90 59.89
CA GLY A 678 -20.64 1.44 59.89
C GLY A 678 -20.84 0.70 61.22
N ASP A 679 -21.36 1.34 62.26
CA ASP A 679 -21.73 0.65 63.51
C ASP A 679 -23.24 0.30 63.50
N GLY A 680 -23.64 -0.64 62.64
CA GLY A 680 -24.92 -1.39 62.69
C GLY A 680 -26.20 -0.64 63.09
N GLU A 681 -27.11 -0.46 62.12
CA GLU A 681 -28.52 -0.04 62.31
C GLU A 681 -28.76 1.15 63.25
N LEU A 682 -28.71 2.37 62.72
CA LEU A 682 -29.69 3.37 63.15
C LEU A 682 -30.24 4.10 61.91
N PRO A 683 -31.55 3.97 61.60
CA PRO A 683 -32.17 4.84 60.60
C PRO A 683 -31.95 6.30 61.05
N ASN A 684 -31.86 7.23 60.08
CA ASN A 684 -31.64 8.69 60.26
C ASN A 684 -32.45 9.37 61.37
N LYS A 685 -33.45 8.70 61.95
CA LYS A 685 -34.26 9.12 63.08
C LYS A 685 -33.88 8.32 64.32
N ARG A 686 -33.27 9.01 65.29
CA ARG A 686 -33.13 8.54 66.66
C ARG A 686 -34.36 8.93 67.47
N VAL A 687 -34.66 8.11 68.48
CA VAL A 687 -35.76 8.34 69.40
C VAL A 687 -35.21 8.25 70.81
N PHE A 688 -35.22 9.37 71.54
CA PHE A 688 -35.01 9.38 72.97
C PHE A 688 -36.37 9.30 73.68
N ILE A 689 -36.48 8.45 74.69
CA ILE A 689 -37.64 8.40 75.58
C ILE A 689 -37.14 8.57 77.01
N SER A 690 -37.62 9.60 77.69
CA SER A 690 -37.27 9.84 79.09
C SER A 690 -37.72 8.68 79.99
N PRO A 691 -37.13 8.52 81.19
CA PRO A 691 -37.78 7.78 82.27
C PRO A 691 -39.17 8.34 82.57
N ALA A 692 -39.98 7.59 83.32
CA ALA A 692 -41.28 8.09 83.79
C ALA A 692 -41.08 9.31 84.72
N LEU A 693 -41.65 10.44 84.33
CA LEU A 693 -41.61 11.71 85.04
C LEU A 693 -42.91 11.91 85.82
N LYS A 694 -42.85 12.68 86.90
CA LYS A 694 -43.98 12.99 87.77
C LYS A 694 -44.37 14.46 87.64
N ALA A 695 -45.66 14.72 87.51
CA ALA A 695 -46.18 16.08 87.30
C ALA A 695 -46.06 17.00 88.53
N ASP A 696 -45.91 16.43 89.72
CA ASP A 696 -45.75 17.11 91.00
C ASP A 696 -44.29 17.18 91.48
N VAL A 697 -43.33 16.74 90.66
CA VAL A 697 -41.90 16.72 91.00
C VAL A 697 -41.10 17.51 89.98
N SER A 698 -40.51 18.62 90.42
CA SER A 698 -39.58 19.39 89.59
C SER A 698 -38.31 18.58 89.40
N THR A 699 -37.83 18.48 88.17
CA THR A 699 -36.51 17.91 87.88
C THR A 699 -35.45 19.01 87.89
N GLY A 700 -34.19 18.61 88.05
CA GLY A 700 -33.07 19.41 87.57
C GLY A 700 -33.04 19.44 86.04
N ASP A 701 -31.98 20.02 85.50
CA ASP A 701 -31.68 19.94 84.07
C ASP A 701 -31.21 18.50 83.78
N ILE A 702 -31.92 17.77 82.92
CA ILE A 702 -31.58 16.39 82.56
C ILE A 702 -31.14 16.34 81.11
N GLU A 703 -29.98 15.77 80.84
CA GLU A 703 -29.46 15.57 79.49
C GLU A 703 -30.21 14.44 78.77
N TRP A 704 -30.47 14.60 77.46
CA TRP A 704 -31.20 13.59 76.66
C TRP A 704 -30.50 13.13 75.39
N THR A 705 -29.45 13.80 74.95
CA THR A 705 -28.75 13.42 73.72
C THR A 705 -27.64 12.43 73.98
N GLU A 706 -27.71 11.27 73.33
CA GLU A 706 -26.52 10.51 72.93
C GLU A 706 -25.87 11.24 71.75
N ILE A 707 -25.11 12.30 72.02
CA ILE A 707 -24.25 12.87 70.98
C ILE A 707 -23.11 11.88 70.80
N GLY A 708 -23.01 11.30 69.60
CA GLY A 708 -21.85 10.46 69.24
C GLY A 708 -20.55 11.25 69.33
N GLU A 709 -19.41 10.58 69.31
CA GLU A 709 -18.07 11.18 69.52
C GLU A 709 -17.76 12.41 68.62
N TYR A 710 -18.48 12.58 67.51
CA TYR A 710 -18.11 13.52 66.44
C TYR A 710 -18.85 14.89 66.46
N ASN A 711 -19.90 15.07 67.27
CA ASN A 711 -20.57 16.36 67.50
C ASN A 711 -20.97 17.14 66.22
N TRP A 712 -21.58 16.51 65.22
CA TRP A 712 -22.07 17.19 64.00
C TRP A 712 -23.45 17.83 64.16
N GLY A 713 -24.20 17.42 65.18
CA GLY A 713 -25.49 17.99 65.53
C GLY A 713 -26.62 17.28 64.84
N GLY A 714 -27.68 18.04 64.58
CA GLY A 714 -28.89 17.46 64.07
C GLY A 714 -30.11 18.32 64.33
N GLU A 715 -31.25 17.77 63.93
CA GLU A 715 -32.54 18.45 64.00
C GLU A 715 -33.52 17.64 64.85
N ILE A 716 -34.18 18.30 65.79
CA ILE A 716 -35.33 17.79 66.52
C ILE A 716 -36.53 17.84 65.58
N GLU A 717 -37.03 16.67 65.20
CA GLU A 717 -38.20 16.55 64.33
C GLU A 717 -39.51 16.66 65.11
N SER A 718 -39.56 16.06 66.31
CA SER A 718 -40.76 16.09 67.14
C SER A 718 -40.43 15.94 68.62
N VAL A 719 -41.22 16.61 69.45
CA VAL A 719 -41.23 16.39 70.90
C VAL A 719 -42.66 16.04 71.30
N GLU A 720 -42.82 14.91 71.95
CA GLU A 720 -44.13 14.34 72.28
C GLU A 720 -44.18 14.04 73.78
N ILE A 721 -45.30 14.34 74.42
CA ILE A 721 -45.63 13.76 75.72
C ILE A 721 -46.34 12.43 75.45
N ILE A 722 -45.83 11.35 76.02
CA ILE A 722 -46.37 10.00 75.88
C ILE A 722 -46.65 9.38 77.26
N ASP A 723 -47.49 8.34 77.27
CA ASP A 723 -47.88 7.60 78.48
C ASP A 723 -48.39 8.48 79.63
N ALA A 724 -49.09 9.56 79.28
CA ALA A 724 -49.71 10.44 80.26
C ALA A 724 -50.85 9.72 80.99
N VAL A 725 -50.73 9.61 82.31
CA VAL A 725 -51.73 8.99 83.19
C VAL A 725 -51.93 9.86 84.42
N GLY A 726 -53.19 10.08 84.83
CA GLY A 726 -53.53 10.92 85.99
C GLY A 726 -53.57 12.42 85.65
N SER A 727 -53.66 13.26 86.69
CA SER A 727 -53.71 14.72 86.52
C SER A 727 -52.32 15.31 86.28
N LEU A 728 -52.18 16.15 85.26
CA LEU A 728 -50.95 16.89 84.97
C LEU A 728 -51.03 18.38 85.34
N THR A 729 -52.08 18.81 86.06
CA THR A 729 -52.41 20.23 86.32
C THR A 729 -51.21 21.07 86.73
N GLY A 730 -50.93 22.13 85.96
CA GLY A 730 -49.86 23.10 86.21
C GLY A 730 -48.44 22.60 85.97
N CYS A 731 -48.26 21.36 85.51
CA CYS A 731 -46.95 20.80 85.18
C CYS A 731 -46.43 21.46 83.91
N ASN A 732 -45.20 21.97 83.96
CA ASN A 732 -44.57 22.62 82.82
C ASN A 732 -43.37 21.81 82.30
N VAL A 733 -43.22 21.70 80.99
CA VAL A 733 -42.09 21.02 80.33
C VAL A 733 -41.33 22.01 79.46
N ALA A 734 -40.01 22.01 79.58
CA ALA A 734 -39.12 22.80 78.72
C ALA A 734 -38.00 21.92 78.15
N LEU A 735 -37.55 22.29 76.96
CA LEU A 735 -36.47 21.65 76.22
C LEU A 735 -35.56 22.73 75.63
N GLY A 736 -34.26 22.55 75.76
CA GLY A 736 -33.28 23.49 75.24
C GLY A 736 -31.85 22.99 75.30
N ASP A 737 -30.91 23.93 75.22
CA ASP A 737 -29.48 23.64 75.28
C ASP A 737 -28.80 24.32 76.48
N SER A 738 -27.48 24.13 76.60
CA SER A 738 -26.65 24.67 77.69
C SER A 738 -26.62 26.21 77.80
N ALA A 739 -26.97 26.94 76.74
CA ALA A 739 -27.00 28.39 76.69
C ALA A 739 -28.42 28.98 76.74
N ASN A 740 -29.43 28.30 76.19
CA ASN A 740 -30.81 28.71 76.26
C ASN A 740 -31.74 27.51 76.49
N PHE A 741 -32.19 27.37 77.73
CA PHE A 741 -32.99 26.24 78.20
C PHE A 741 -34.43 26.20 77.66
N GLN A 742 -34.84 27.18 76.85
CA GLN A 742 -36.18 27.28 76.28
C GLN A 742 -36.16 27.38 74.75
N VAL A 743 -34.99 27.17 74.14
CA VAL A 743 -34.82 27.38 72.70
C VAL A 743 -35.64 26.38 71.86
N ASN A 744 -35.80 25.14 72.33
CA ASN A 744 -36.53 24.12 71.57
C ASN A 744 -38.01 24.03 71.98
N VAL A 745 -38.30 23.99 73.27
CA VAL A 745 -39.67 24.00 73.83
C VAL A 745 -39.74 25.02 74.97
N SER A 746 -40.52 26.08 74.77
CA SER A 746 -40.60 27.22 75.70
C SER A 746 -41.58 26.96 76.86
N GLN A 747 -41.14 26.20 77.86
CA GLN A 747 -41.84 25.98 79.14
C GLN A 747 -43.37 25.89 79.00
N VAL A 748 -43.84 24.80 78.41
CA VAL A 748 -45.25 24.59 78.07
C VAL A 748 -45.97 23.94 79.25
N ASP A 749 -47.07 24.52 79.71
CA ASP A 749 -47.98 23.87 80.65
C ASP A 749 -48.71 22.71 79.94
N ILE A 750 -48.24 21.50 80.19
CA ILE A 750 -48.73 20.30 79.49
C ILE A 750 -50.15 19.93 79.93
N SER A 751 -50.69 20.52 81.00
CA SER A 751 -52.08 20.30 81.41
C SER A 751 -53.10 21.02 80.54
N THR A 752 -52.65 22.00 79.76
CA THR A 752 -53.49 22.75 78.82
C THR A 752 -53.65 22.05 77.47
N LEU A 753 -52.89 20.96 77.26
CA LEU A 753 -52.85 20.22 76.00
C LEU A 753 -53.96 19.17 75.91
N THR A 754 -54.37 18.86 74.69
CA THR A 754 -55.39 17.83 74.43
C THR A 754 -54.72 16.48 74.17
N PHE A 755 -54.95 15.52 75.06
CA PHE A 755 -54.38 14.18 74.94
C PHE A 755 -55.31 13.23 74.19
N THR A 756 -54.77 12.51 73.21
CA THR A 756 -55.44 11.37 72.58
C THR A 756 -54.71 10.10 72.98
N ARG A 757 -55.39 9.23 73.74
CA ARG A 757 -54.80 7.98 74.28
C ARG A 757 -53.49 8.18 75.06
N GLY A 758 -53.44 9.22 75.90
CA GLY A 758 -52.27 9.51 76.74
C GLY A 758 -51.09 10.14 75.99
N LYS A 759 -51.30 10.63 74.77
CA LYS A 759 -50.28 11.26 73.93
C LYS A 759 -50.69 12.65 73.46
N THR A 760 -49.73 13.58 73.36
CA THR A 760 -49.86 14.88 72.66
C THR A 760 -48.50 15.34 72.15
N ASP A 761 -48.49 16.17 71.11
CA ASP A 761 -47.28 16.80 70.58
C ASP A 761 -47.04 18.15 71.27
N LEU A 762 -45.77 18.53 71.40
CA LEU A 762 -45.34 19.86 71.82
C LEU A 762 -44.90 20.67 70.61
N THR A 763 -45.21 21.97 70.61
CA THR A 763 -44.70 22.89 69.59
C THR A 763 -43.19 23.07 69.78
N VAL A 764 -42.41 22.74 68.75
CA VAL A 764 -40.97 22.94 68.70
C VAL A 764 -40.69 24.32 68.09
N ALA A 765 -40.19 25.25 68.91
CA ALA A 765 -39.91 26.64 68.51
C ALA A 765 -38.51 26.82 67.89
N GLY A 766 -37.56 25.98 68.29
CA GLY A 766 -36.23 25.83 67.70
C GLY A 766 -35.92 24.35 67.54
N ASN A 767 -35.40 23.95 66.39
CA ASN A 767 -35.19 22.55 66.04
C ASN A 767 -33.72 22.13 66.10
N SER A 768 -32.78 23.03 66.41
CA SER A 768 -31.35 22.70 66.46
C SER A 768 -30.97 21.92 67.72
N ILE A 769 -30.10 20.93 67.53
CA ILE A 769 -29.36 20.25 68.60
C ILE A 769 -28.05 21.01 68.86
N ASP A 770 -27.71 21.27 70.12
CA ASP A 770 -26.44 21.86 70.53
C ASP A 770 -25.31 20.82 70.47
N THR A 771 -24.21 21.23 69.85
CA THR A 771 -23.03 20.41 69.51
C THR A 771 -21.75 20.95 70.12
N ARG A 772 -21.82 22.03 70.90
CA ARG A 772 -20.63 22.61 71.52
C ARG A 772 -20.01 21.56 72.44
N ALA A 773 -18.68 21.45 72.44
CA ALA A 773 -17.95 20.52 73.29
C ALA A 773 -18.19 20.70 74.81
N SER A 774 -18.78 21.83 75.22
CA SER A 774 -19.20 22.15 76.59
C SER A 774 -20.73 22.27 76.75
N GLY A 775 -21.50 21.99 75.70
CA GLY A 775 -22.94 22.14 75.66
C GLY A 775 -23.67 20.81 75.61
N TYR A 776 -24.76 20.70 76.37
CA TYR A 776 -25.61 19.51 76.42
C TYR A 776 -27.05 19.89 76.09
N ASN A 777 -27.74 19.01 75.36
CA ASN A 777 -29.17 19.12 75.10
C ASN A 777 -29.93 18.57 76.30
N ARG A 778 -30.89 19.34 76.80
CA ARG A 778 -31.48 19.11 78.12
C ARG A 778 -32.98 19.37 78.15
N TYR A 779 -33.67 18.59 78.97
CA TYR A 779 -35.10 18.74 79.28
C TYR A 779 -35.32 18.91 80.79
N LYS A 780 -36.47 19.47 81.15
CA LYS A 780 -36.86 19.63 82.56
C LYS A 780 -38.36 19.67 82.72
N VAL A 781 -38.78 19.20 83.89
CA VAL A 781 -40.13 19.31 84.41
C VAL A 781 -40.14 20.32 85.55
N ILE A 782 -41.10 21.23 85.54
CA ILE A 782 -41.41 22.12 86.66
C ILE A 782 -42.73 21.64 87.24
N ALA A 783 -42.71 21.31 88.54
CA ALA A 783 -43.85 20.73 89.24
C ALA A 783 -45.09 21.63 89.16
N GLY A 784 -46.22 21.01 88.86
CA GLY A 784 -47.54 21.53 89.11
C GLY A 784 -48.16 20.95 90.39
N THR A 785 -49.49 20.89 90.41
CA THR A 785 -50.28 20.28 91.50
C THR A 785 -50.88 18.92 91.13
N GLY A 786 -50.77 18.51 89.86
CA GLY A 786 -51.21 17.20 89.39
C GLY A 786 -50.26 16.07 89.80
N THR A 787 -50.81 14.93 90.25
CA THR A 787 -50.05 13.75 90.74
C THR A 787 -49.81 12.67 89.67
N GLY A 788 -50.10 12.99 88.41
CA GLY A 788 -49.95 12.10 87.27
C GLY A 788 -48.50 11.84 86.87
N SER A 789 -48.32 10.97 85.89
CA SER A 789 -47.02 10.64 85.29
C SER A 789 -47.07 10.67 83.77
N PHE A 790 -45.92 10.90 83.15
CA PHE A 790 -45.76 10.94 81.70
C PHE A 790 -44.29 10.66 81.32
N ARG A 791 -44.01 10.53 80.02
CA ARG A 791 -42.64 10.52 79.47
C ARG A 791 -42.54 11.55 78.35
N ILE A 792 -41.32 12.02 78.10
CA ILE A 792 -41.00 12.88 76.96
C ILE A 792 -40.34 11.99 75.91
N LYS A 793 -40.91 11.96 74.71
CA LYS A 793 -40.32 11.31 73.53
C LYS A 793 -39.81 12.39 72.59
N ILE A 794 -38.53 12.30 72.24
CA ILE A 794 -37.86 13.24 71.34
C ILE A 794 -37.42 12.43 70.13
N THR A 795 -37.99 12.75 68.97
CA THR A 795 -37.52 12.20 67.69
C THR A 795 -36.59 13.22 67.07
N TYR A 796 -35.38 12.78 66.74
CA TYR A 796 -34.34 13.67 66.25
C TYR A 796 -33.46 12.97 65.23
N ARG A 797 -32.89 13.75 64.31
CA ARG A 797 -31.83 13.28 63.43
C ARG A 797 -30.51 13.54 64.13
N ALA A 798 -29.71 12.50 64.33
CA ALA A 798 -28.37 12.63 64.89
C ALA A 798 -27.39 12.07 63.87
N ASN A 799 -26.42 12.90 63.52
CA ASN A 799 -25.36 12.55 62.59
C ASN A 799 -24.03 12.48 63.33
#